data_AF-A0A1Y1BZQ4-F1
#
_entry.id   AF-A0A1Y1BZQ4-F1
#
_cell.length_a   1.000
_cell.length_b   1.000
_cell.length_c   1.000
_cell.angle_alpha   90.00
_cell.angle_beta   90.00
_cell.angle_gamma   90.00
#
_symmetry.space_group_name_H-M   'P 1'
#
loop_
_entity.id
_entity.type
_entity.pdbx_description
1 polymer ?
#
loop_
_entity_poly.entity_id
_entity_poly.type
_entity_poly.pdbx_seq_one_letter_code
_entity_poly.pdbx_strand_id
1 'polypeptide(L)'
;MDAHGMIGAITGGLAQQERLLKLDTPLGSSVLIPHRVFGQSRIGREYLFMIDCVSTSNDVQLKTLISQPITLWIQQTDKTYLPHHGYVHTARKLGVDGGLACYQLSFSSWLHFLKFRRDQRHWQDKSADAIITDVFNDHPQARGMYRFELSQPLPSRSYCRQDETDWNFVHRLLESEGLYGIWKQAQDGKSHTLVITDRLQTLEPLAPQTVDFSRAGVHGEVDAFTQWAGTRTLQSVMLSTRTFDYKNPSTPANPKATSVPTMANQGDLPSQAEVYEYTGGYSYPEQDRGDHLSKIRMEEWESQAKRYDGVGGVRRIDAGRRFTLTGHPEHDQDAADHREFAVIEVEWIIVNNVPLSGHEANYPHSLYQAVKQADADDTDNLFDVSHADGSTGFYRIAIEAQRTSIPYHSPLEHKKPEAKLESAIVAGPKGQQAYTDDLNRIKVLFIWDRHNEGDERASCWVRVAQSDTGDGYGGVHMPRAGEELLIGHIGNDIDRPIALLRVYNGASKPRWHSNALLSGFRSQEFSGSGYNQMVMDDSTGQNRVHLYSSSSNAALHLGYLIDQTDNTRGSYLGKGFDLSSEAYGALRAGRGLFVTTHPVVSQPLDASLATRQLTGSANVLDCLSQASETSKAESLKDGHDTFKAFADATQHSEAGATGGGGVTAGGGAGDAGAFKQPVILVAAPAGIGLSTQKSTHVAADQHINIVSGQSTHVATGKSLIASITEKLSLFVQNAGMKLFAAKGKVEVQAHADNVEVTAQKSLLLASVTEKVQASAQQEILLTSGGAYIRLKGGDIEIHAPGKIDIKGAQHAFSGPTSMDVNNPAFKDLPTQRLMLNTMASPSATSVVPVGMPYKLYADGALVKQGVFDKTGQLPIDHQVTTQKYTLEMANGVKHEIPVPGEYRDAANGALANQGFQFLESSPDDEVAPDRAVHRQQYNDLLNPSSDA
;
A
#
# COMPACT_ATOMS: atom_id res chain seq x y z
N MET A 1 8.17 -96.15 34.89
CA MET A 1 7.78 -95.05 35.79
C MET A 1 6.30 -94.83 35.61
N ASP A 2 5.53 -94.81 36.70
CA ASP A 2 4.07 -94.66 36.68
C ASP A 2 3.67 -93.21 36.31
N ALA A 3 2.50 -93.00 35.71
CA ALA A 3 2.08 -91.68 35.19
C ALA A 3 2.02 -90.59 36.28
N HIS A 4 1.78 -90.95 37.55
CA HIS A 4 1.84 -90.03 38.69
C HIS A 4 3.29 -89.69 39.13
N GLY A 5 4.26 -90.59 38.89
CA GLY A 5 5.68 -90.32 39.14
C GLY A 5 6.31 -89.41 38.08
N MET A 6 5.83 -89.49 36.82
CA MET A 6 6.21 -88.57 35.74
C MET A 6 5.66 -87.15 35.97
N ILE A 7 4.39 -87.01 36.38
CA ILE A 7 3.84 -85.69 36.73
C ILE A 7 4.59 -85.08 37.91
N GLY A 8 4.93 -85.87 38.94
CA GLY A 8 5.75 -85.42 40.07
C GLY A 8 7.15 -84.92 39.66
N ALA A 9 7.84 -85.64 38.77
CA ALA A 9 9.14 -85.26 38.22
C ALA A 9 9.05 -84.03 37.29
N ILE A 10 7.96 -83.86 36.56
CA ILE A 10 7.68 -82.68 35.73
C ILE A 10 7.30 -81.48 36.63
N THR A 11 6.42 -81.62 37.62
CA THR A 11 6.08 -80.52 38.55
C THR A 11 7.24 -80.11 39.45
N GLY A 12 8.14 -81.03 39.83
CA GLY A 12 9.39 -80.71 40.54
C GLY A 12 10.49 -80.19 39.60
N GLY A 13 10.51 -80.64 38.35
CA GLY A 13 11.47 -80.23 37.31
C GLY A 13 11.11 -78.94 36.57
N LEU A 14 9.88 -78.44 36.71
CA LEU A 14 9.43 -77.18 36.13
C LEU A 14 9.72 -75.96 37.03
N ALA A 15 10.46 -76.14 38.14
CA ALA A 15 11.02 -75.03 38.89
C ALA A 15 12.01 -74.22 38.02
N GLN A 16 11.95 -72.89 38.08
CA GLN A 16 12.86 -72.01 37.32
C GLN A 16 14.19 -71.71 38.04
N GLN A 17 14.43 -72.28 39.23
CA GLN A 17 15.66 -72.06 39.98
C GLN A 17 16.85 -72.80 39.35
N GLU A 18 18.05 -72.20 39.41
CA GLU A 18 19.31 -72.75 38.87
C GLU A 18 19.29 -73.12 37.37
N ARG A 19 18.33 -72.54 36.62
CA ARG A 19 18.20 -72.72 35.18
C ARG A 19 18.86 -71.60 34.38
N LEU A 20 19.20 -71.88 33.14
CA LEU A 20 19.82 -70.91 32.23
C LEU A 20 18.91 -69.69 31.99
N LEU A 21 17.59 -69.92 31.90
CA LEU A 21 16.57 -68.89 31.72
C LEU A 21 15.50 -68.92 32.81
N LYS A 22 15.06 -67.73 33.25
CA LYS A 22 13.83 -67.52 34.03
C LYS A 22 12.92 -66.50 33.35
N LEU A 23 11.63 -66.59 33.63
CA LEU A 23 10.62 -65.70 33.09
C LEU A 23 9.63 -65.29 34.17
N ASP A 24 9.57 -63.98 34.42
CA ASP A 24 8.53 -63.39 35.24
C ASP A 24 7.43 -62.82 34.36
N THR A 25 6.19 -63.19 34.67
CA THR A 25 4.98 -62.72 33.98
C THR A 25 3.92 -62.33 35.02
N PRO A 26 2.87 -61.59 34.64
CA PRO A 26 1.77 -61.26 35.56
C PRO A 26 0.98 -62.48 36.03
N LEU A 27 1.11 -63.63 35.37
CA LEU A 27 0.48 -64.88 35.77
C LEU A 27 1.23 -65.58 36.92
N GLY A 28 2.43 -65.11 37.27
CA GLY A 28 3.32 -65.71 38.27
C GLY A 28 4.57 -66.35 37.63
N SER A 29 5.60 -66.55 38.46
CA SER A 29 6.95 -66.98 38.07
C SER A 29 7.08 -68.47 37.75
N SER A 30 5.98 -69.22 37.68
CA SER A 30 6.02 -70.69 37.43
C SER A 30 4.87 -71.19 36.56
N VAL A 31 4.06 -70.28 36.00
CA VAL A 31 2.98 -70.65 35.07
C VAL A 31 3.51 -70.86 33.65
N LEU A 32 4.41 -69.99 33.20
CA LEU A 32 5.06 -70.07 31.89
C LEU A 32 6.56 -70.21 32.11
N ILE A 33 7.13 -71.31 31.63
CA ILE A 33 8.55 -71.62 31.81
C ILE A 33 9.25 -71.45 30.47
N PRO A 34 10.29 -70.61 30.37
CA PRO A 34 10.97 -70.36 29.11
C PRO A 34 11.74 -71.63 28.70
N HIS A 35 11.60 -72.03 27.45
CA HIS A 35 12.29 -73.18 26.89
C HIS A 35 13.28 -72.76 25.80
N ARG A 36 12.85 -72.01 24.78
CA ARG A 36 13.74 -71.53 23.72
C ARG A 36 13.59 -70.03 23.58
N VAL A 37 14.71 -69.34 23.40
CA VAL A 37 14.75 -67.90 23.22
C VAL A 37 15.54 -67.55 21.98
N PHE A 38 14.96 -66.66 21.19
CA PHE A 38 15.65 -65.86 20.19
C PHE A 38 15.57 -64.40 20.65
N GLY A 39 16.70 -63.74 20.78
CA GLY A 39 16.77 -62.32 21.14
C GLY A 39 17.56 -61.53 20.10
N GLN A 40 17.22 -60.27 19.94
CA GLN A 40 17.98 -59.32 19.13
C GLN A 40 17.97 -57.94 19.81
N SER A 41 19.12 -57.28 19.88
CA SER A 41 19.26 -55.93 20.43
C SER A 41 20.27 -55.15 19.61
N ARG A 42 19.92 -53.95 19.17
CA ARG A 42 20.78 -53.06 18.37
C ARG A 42 20.75 -51.65 18.96
N ILE A 43 21.92 -51.00 19.03
CA ILE A 43 22.03 -49.59 19.41
C ILE A 43 21.15 -48.74 18.48
N GLY A 44 20.39 -47.80 19.04
CA GLY A 44 19.51 -46.91 18.28
C GLY A 44 18.16 -47.53 17.93
N ARG A 45 17.88 -48.77 18.32
CA ARG A 45 16.61 -49.48 18.08
C ARG A 45 16.08 -50.08 19.38
N GLU A 46 14.87 -50.63 19.34
CA GLU A 46 14.36 -51.47 20.44
C GLU A 46 15.03 -52.86 20.42
N TYR A 47 15.11 -53.51 21.57
CA TYR A 47 15.36 -54.95 21.61
C TYR A 47 14.06 -55.74 21.43
N LEU A 48 14.20 -56.95 20.92
CA LEU A 48 13.13 -57.91 20.70
C LEU A 48 13.56 -59.27 21.27
N PHE A 49 12.67 -59.91 22.03
CA PHE A 49 12.83 -61.29 22.45
C PHE A 49 11.59 -62.09 22.06
N MET A 50 11.82 -63.25 21.45
CA MET A 50 10.82 -64.29 21.22
C MET A 50 11.15 -65.46 22.15
N ILE A 51 10.14 -65.93 22.89
CA ILE A 51 10.29 -66.99 23.88
C ILE A 51 9.24 -68.07 23.62
N ASP A 52 9.68 -69.26 23.27
CA ASP A 52 8.85 -70.46 23.38
C ASP A 52 8.79 -70.87 24.85
N CYS A 53 7.59 -70.94 25.41
CA CYS A 53 7.33 -71.29 26.80
C CYS A 53 6.52 -72.58 26.89
N VAL A 54 6.71 -73.34 27.97
CA VAL A 54 5.88 -74.50 28.32
C VAL A 54 5.08 -74.21 29.59
N SER A 55 3.87 -74.77 29.67
CA SER A 55 2.99 -74.68 30.83
C SER A 55 2.27 -76.00 31.09
N THR A 56 2.03 -76.33 32.36
CA THR A 56 1.08 -77.38 32.75
C THR A 56 -0.38 -76.92 32.65
N SER A 57 -0.62 -75.63 32.48
CA SER A 57 -1.93 -75.02 32.28
C SER A 57 -2.25 -74.87 30.79
N ASN A 58 -3.35 -75.47 30.37
CA ASN A 58 -3.84 -75.40 28.99
C ASN A 58 -4.84 -74.24 28.77
N ASP A 59 -5.20 -73.54 29.85
CA ASP A 59 -6.24 -72.51 29.92
C ASP A 59 -5.71 -71.07 29.99
N VAL A 60 -4.39 -70.87 29.81
CA VAL A 60 -3.78 -69.54 29.73
C VAL A 60 -4.42 -68.73 28.59
N GLN A 61 -5.08 -67.63 28.95
CA GLN A 61 -5.75 -66.75 28.00
C GLN A 61 -4.76 -65.73 27.41
N LEU A 62 -4.46 -65.82 26.11
CA LEU A 62 -3.46 -64.95 25.47
C LEU A 62 -3.71 -63.45 25.68
N LYS A 63 -4.97 -63.02 25.74
CA LYS A 63 -5.35 -61.62 25.96
C LYS A 63 -4.91 -61.05 27.31
N THR A 64 -4.67 -61.91 28.32
CA THR A 64 -4.19 -61.46 29.64
C THR A 64 -2.68 -61.24 29.66
N LEU A 65 -1.98 -61.58 28.58
CA LEU A 65 -0.53 -61.40 28.43
C LEU A 65 -0.17 -60.20 27.55
N ILE A 66 -1.00 -59.86 26.56
CA ILE A 66 -0.75 -58.73 25.66
C ILE A 66 -0.66 -57.40 26.44
N SER A 67 0.31 -56.58 26.07
CA SER A 67 0.63 -55.28 26.68
C SER A 67 1.03 -55.36 28.16
N GLN A 68 1.29 -56.54 28.70
CA GLN A 68 1.72 -56.70 30.08
C GLN A 68 3.25 -56.71 30.21
N PRO A 69 3.79 -56.27 31.36
CA PRO A 69 5.21 -56.37 31.64
C PRO A 69 5.66 -57.83 31.74
N ILE A 70 6.87 -58.10 31.27
CA ILE A 70 7.53 -59.40 31.28
C ILE A 70 9.02 -59.21 31.49
N THR A 71 9.66 -60.13 32.20
CA THR A 71 11.12 -60.07 32.41
C THR A 71 11.74 -61.43 32.15
N LEU A 72 12.62 -61.47 31.15
CA LEU A 72 13.49 -62.60 30.88
C LEU A 72 14.76 -62.44 31.71
N TRP A 73 15.13 -63.45 32.48
CA TRP A 73 16.38 -63.48 33.23
C TRP A 73 17.34 -64.48 32.63
N ILE A 74 18.55 -64.04 32.32
CA ILE A 74 19.61 -64.88 31.74
C ILE A 74 20.67 -65.13 32.81
N GLN A 75 20.96 -66.40 33.08
CA GLN A 75 21.96 -66.81 34.05
C GLN A 75 23.37 -66.54 33.52
N GLN A 76 24.20 -65.88 34.32
CA GLN A 76 25.60 -65.61 34.04
C GLN A 76 26.52 -66.77 34.48
N THR A 77 27.78 -66.75 34.06
CA THR A 77 28.76 -67.82 34.38
C THR A 77 29.03 -67.96 35.89
N ASP A 78 28.88 -66.86 36.64
CA ASP A 78 28.95 -66.83 38.11
C ASP A 78 27.62 -67.20 38.82
N LYS A 79 26.65 -67.74 38.08
CA LYS A 79 25.30 -68.13 38.54
C LYS A 79 24.39 -66.98 38.97
N THR A 80 24.81 -65.72 38.82
CA THR A 80 23.92 -64.55 38.95
C THR A 80 22.96 -64.45 37.75
N TYR A 81 21.95 -63.58 37.82
CA TYR A 81 21.00 -63.37 36.73
C TYR A 81 20.99 -61.90 36.30
N LEU A 82 20.93 -61.66 34.99
CA LEU A 82 20.70 -60.33 34.42
C LEU A 82 19.31 -60.27 33.75
N PRO A 83 18.53 -59.21 33.99
CA PRO A 83 17.18 -59.09 33.45
C PRO A 83 17.14 -58.39 32.09
N HIS A 84 16.16 -58.79 31.27
CA HIS A 84 15.63 -58.04 30.15
C HIS A 84 14.12 -57.83 30.37
N HIS A 85 13.76 -56.66 30.89
CA HIS A 85 12.38 -56.27 31.12
C HIS A 85 11.75 -55.72 29.84
N GLY A 86 10.47 -55.98 29.57
CA GLY A 86 9.76 -55.36 28.45
C GLY A 86 8.26 -55.60 28.49
N TYR A 87 7.59 -55.41 27.36
CA TYR A 87 6.15 -55.55 27.23
C TYR A 87 5.81 -56.51 26.10
N VAL A 88 4.92 -57.46 26.39
CA VAL A 88 4.48 -58.47 25.42
C VAL A 88 3.64 -57.80 24.33
N HIS A 89 4.09 -57.83 23.08
CA HIS A 89 3.34 -57.33 21.93
C HIS A 89 2.72 -58.46 21.09
N THR A 90 3.21 -59.69 21.24
CA THR A 90 2.62 -60.88 20.60
C THR A 90 2.56 -62.04 21.59
N ALA A 91 1.42 -62.73 21.66
CA ALA A 91 1.26 -63.96 22.42
C ALA A 91 0.56 -65.01 21.55
N ARG A 92 1.13 -66.22 21.47
CA ARG A 92 0.64 -67.34 20.67
C ARG A 92 0.50 -68.58 21.55
N LYS A 93 -0.50 -69.41 21.27
CA LYS A 93 -0.57 -70.80 21.74
C LYS A 93 -0.16 -71.69 20.57
N LEU A 94 0.95 -72.40 20.70
CA LEU A 94 1.56 -73.18 19.62
C LEU A 94 0.91 -74.56 19.49
N GLY A 95 0.65 -75.22 20.62
CA GLY A 95 0.08 -76.55 20.65
C GLY A 95 0.11 -77.18 22.03
N VAL A 96 -0.25 -78.46 22.12
CA VAL A 96 -0.23 -79.25 23.35
C VAL A 96 0.39 -80.61 23.05
N ASP A 97 1.40 -81.01 23.82
CA ASP A 97 2.06 -82.31 23.73
C ASP A 97 2.34 -82.86 25.14
N GLY A 98 2.12 -84.16 25.37
CA GLY A 98 2.44 -84.83 26.63
C GLY A 98 1.80 -84.24 27.90
N GLY A 99 0.70 -83.49 27.79
CA GLY A 99 0.07 -82.78 28.93
C GLY A 99 0.65 -81.39 29.22
N LEU A 100 1.60 -80.93 28.40
CA LEU A 100 2.14 -79.57 28.43
C LEU A 100 1.59 -78.76 27.27
N ALA A 101 1.20 -77.52 27.54
CA ALA A 101 0.82 -76.55 26.53
C ALA A 101 2.02 -75.65 26.19
N CYS A 102 2.30 -75.51 24.89
CA CYS A 102 3.36 -74.66 24.37
C CYS A 102 2.80 -73.31 23.95
N TYR A 103 3.46 -72.24 24.37
CA TYR A 103 3.13 -70.86 24.04
C TYR A 103 4.35 -70.17 23.44
N GLN A 104 4.14 -69.07 22.74
CA GLN A 104 5.22 -68.17 22.35
C GLN A 104 4.87 -66.74 22.71
N LEU A 105 5.78 -66.06 23.39
CA LEU A 105 5.67 -64.65 23.72
C LEU A 105 6.74 -63.87 22.96
N SER A 106 6.34 -62.76 22.34
CA SER A 106 7.27 -61.77 21.80
C SER A 106 7.13 -60.48 22.58
N PHE A 107 8.24 -59.95 23.08
CA PHE A 107 8.26 -58.73 23.87
C PHE A 107 9.40 -57.80 23.47
N SER A 108 9.18 -56.51 23.68
CA SER A 108 10.13 -55.44 23.38
C SER A 108 10.10 -54.35 24.44
N SER A 109 10.99 -53.36 24.31
CA SER A 109 10.98 -52.17 25.15
C SER A 109 9.69 -51.34 25.03
N TRP A 110 9.54 -50.30 25.86
CA TRP A 110 8.44 -49.35 25.72
C TRP A 110 8.44 -48.59 24.38
N LEU A 111 9.57 -48.51 23.64
CA LEU A 111 9.58 -47.87 22.31
C LEU A 111 8.59 -48.54 21.34
N HIS A 112 8.24 -49.80 21.55
CA HIS A 112 7.30 -50.52 20.70
C HIS A 112 5.93 -49.82 20.62
N PHE A 113 5.49 -49.17 21.71
CA PHE A 113 4.20 -48.48 21.77
C PHE A 113 4.10 -47.30 20.79
N LEU A 114 5.22 -46.70 20.42
CA LEU A 114 5.27 -45.56 19.49
C LEU A 114 4.85 -45.94 18.06
N LYS A 115 4.86 -47.24 17.73
CA LYS A 115 4.36 -47.75 16.44
C LYS A 115 2.85 -47.66 16.30
N PHE A 116 2.13 -47.55 17.43
CA PHE A 116 0.66 -47.59 17.48
C PHE A 116 0.00 -46.23 17.67
N ARG A 117 0.79 -45.14 17.72
CA ARG A 117 0.30 -43.76 17.73
C ARG A 117 0.85 -42.99 16.54
N ARG A 118 -0.04 -42.29 15.84
CA ARG A 118 0.25 -41.33 14.78
C ARG A 118 -0.45 -40.01 15.14
N ASP A 119 0.25 -38.89 14.95
CA ASP A 119 -0.31 -37.56 15.20
C ASP A 119 0.08 -36.56 14.10
N GLN A 120 -0.63 -35.43 14.07
CA GLN A 120 -0.29 -34.24 13.32
C GLN A 120 -0.12 -33.08 14.30
N ARG A 121 1.14 -32.65 14.46
CA ARG A 121 1.54 -31.65 15.45
C ARG A 121 2.76 -30.90 14.94
N HIS A 122 2.92 -29.66 15.37
CA HIS A 122 4.18 -28.94 15.19
C HIS A 122 4.77 -28.50 16.52
N TRP A 123 6.04 -28.12 16.47
CA TRP A 123 6.78 -27.44 17.51
C TRP A 123 7.49 -26.25 16.88
N GLN A 124 7.53 -25.16 17.63
CA GLN A 124 8.19 -23.92 17.25
C GLN A 124 9.26 -23.61 18.29
N ASP A 125 10.42 -23.18 17.81
CA ASP A 125 11.57 -22.77 18.63
C ASP A 125 11.95 -23.78 19.73
N LYS A 126 11.92 -25.08 19.39
CA LYS A 126 12.33 -26.18 20.29
C LYS A 126 13.46 -27.00 19.72
N SER A 127 14.35 -27.47 20.58
CA SER A 127 15.40 -28.43 20.24
C SER A 127 14.84 -29.86 20.06
N ALA A 128 15.56 -30.72 19.34
CA ALA A 128 15.07 -32.07 19.01
C ALA A 128 14.85 -32.95 20.26
N ASP A 129 15.70 -32.85 21.28
CA ASP A 129 15.55 -33.54 22.56
C ASP A 129 14.30 -33.08 23.32
N ALA A 130 13.98 -31.79 23.31
CA ALA A 130 12.75 -31.27 23.90
C ALA A 130 11.49 -31.74 23.14
N ILE A 131 11.57 -31.83 21.81
CA ILE A 131 10.48 -32.37 20.98
C ILE A 131 10.27 -33.86 21.26
N ILE A 132 11.34 -34.66 21.29
CA ILE A 132 11.28 -36.10 21.59
C ILE A 132 10.77 -36.32 23.02
N THR A 133 11.16 -35.48 23.98
CA THR A 133 10.65 -35.49 25.36
C THR A 133 9.13 -35.30 25.40
N ASP A 134 8.59 -34.31 24.66
CA ASP A 134 7.14 -34.11 24.55
C ASP A 134 6.44 -35.38 24.03
N VAL A 135 6.97 -35.99 22.96
CA VAL A 135 6.40 -37.20 22.34
C VAL A 135 6.46 -38.39 23.29
N PHE A 136 7.61 -38.65 23.93
CA PHE A 136 7.73 -39.74 24.90
C PHE A 136 6.79 -39.54 26.10
N ASN A 137 6.60 -38.31 26.57
CA ASN A 137 5.72 -38.05 27.71
C ASN A 137 4.22 -38.24 27.39
N ASP A 138 3.84 -38.36 26.12
CA ASP A 138 2.50 -38.80 25.73
C ASP A 138 2.28 -40.30 25.99
N HIS A 139 3.35 -41.09 26.17
CA HIS A 139 3.31 -42.53 26.44
C HIS A 139 3.57 -42.84 27.93
N PRO A 140 2.59 -43.39 28.69
CA PRO A 140 2.76 -43.69 30.12
C PRO A 140 3.97 -44.57 30.46
N GLN A 141 4.28 -45.55 29.60
CA GLN A 141 5.38 -46.51 29.77
C GLN A 141 6.77 -45.87 29.59
N ALA A 142 6.83 -44.74 28.90
CA ALA A 142 8.07 -44.01 28.63
C ALA A 142 8.37 -42.94 29.69
N ARG A 143 7.35 -42.41 30.39
CA ARG A 143 7.51 -41.32 31.37
C ARG A 143 8.55 -41.67 32.44
N GLY A 144 9.62 -40.88 32.49
CA GLY A 144 10.73 -41.09 33.43
C GLY A 144 11.65 -42.28 33.10
N MET A 145 11.43 -42.94 31.96
CA MET A 145 12.18 -44.13 31.51
C MET A 145 13.10 -43.82 30.31
N TYR A 146 13.49 -42.55 30.15
CA TYR A 146 14.51 -42.10 29.21
C TYR A 146 15.31 -40.94 29.78
N ARG A 147 16.52 -40.73 29.25
CA ARG A 147 17.35 -39.56 29.53
C ARG A 147 18.34 -39.29 28.40
N PHE A 148 18.78 -38.04 28.29
CA PHE A 148 19.76 -37.60 27.30
C PHE A 148 21.13 -37.41 27.97
N GLU A 149 22.17 -38.00 27.39
CA GLU A 149 23.58 -37.86 27.76
C GLU A 149 24.37 -37.36 26.56
N LEU A 150 24.10 -36.10 26.17
CA LEU A 150 24.67 -35.49 24.98
C LEU A 150 26.01 -34.82 25.28
N SER A 151 26.93 -34.84 24.31
CA SER A 151 28.21 -34.14 24.41
C SER A 151 28.04 -32.61 24.34
N GLN A 152 27.02 -32.14 23.62
CA GLN A 152 26.67 -30.73 23.48
C GLN A 152 25.13 -30.54 23.46
N PRO A 153 24.62 -29.37 23.86
CA PRO A 153 23.21 -29.04 23.71
C PRO A 153 22.79 -28.98 22.23
N LEU A 154 21.58 -29.46 21.91
CA LEU A 154 21.05 -29.41 20.56
C LEU A 154 20.51 -28.02 20.21
N PRO A 155 20.72 -27.52 18.98
CA PRO A 155 20.20 -26.23 18.58
C PRO A 155 18.67 -26.23 18.49
N SER A 156 18.08 -25.07 18.73
CA SER A 156 16.63 -24.88 18.58
C SER A 156 16.23 -24.91 17.11
N ARG A 157 15.15 -25.63 16.80
CA ARG A 157 14.53 -25.68 15.48
C ARG A 157 13.38 -24.68 15.46
N SER A 158 13.42 -23.76 14.50
CA SER A 158 12.38 -22.72 14.35
C SER A 158 10.99 -23.30 14.07
N TYR A 159 10.94 -24.40 13.31
CA TYR A 159 9.71 -25.13 13.03
C TYR A 159 10.02 -26.60 12.74
N CYS A 160 9.29 -27.50 13.40
CA CYS A 160 9.32 -28.93 13.14
C CYS A 160 7.91 -29.51 13.24
N ARG A 161 7.49 -30.28 12.25
CA ARG A 161 6.17 -30.90 12.14
C ARG A 161 6.29 -32.42 12.16
N GLN A 162 5.29 -33.06 12.76
CA GLN A 162 5.01 -34.48 12.69
C GLN A 162 3.76 -34.70 11.82
N ASP A 163 3.82 -35.69 10.93
CA ASP A 163 2.67 -36.19 10.16
C ASP A 163 2.81 -37.70 9.91
N GLU A 164 3.11 -38.43 10.96
CA GLU A 164 3.67 -39.79 10.91
C GLU A 164 3.52 -40.45 12.29
N THR A 165 3.86 -41.75 12.40
CA THR A 165 3.87 -42.43 13.69
C THR A 165 4.91 -41.81 14.62
N ASP A 166 4.67 -41.86 15.93
CA ASP A 166 5.65 -41.39 16.92
C ASP A 166 6.99 -42.13 16.74
N TRP A 167 6.95 -43.39 16.32
CA TRP A 167 8.13 -44.19 16.02
C TRP A 167 8.97 -43.55 14.90
N ASN A 168 8.36 -43.29 13.74
CA ASN A 168 9.08 -42.72 12.60
C ASN A 168 9.59 -41.30 12.91
N PHE A 169 8.76 -40.51 13.59
CA PHE A 169 9.09 -39.14 13.97
C PHE A 169 10.29 -39.05 14.92
N VAL A 170 10.27 -39.85 16.00
CA VAL A 170 11.37 -39.87 16.97
C VAL A 170 12.65 -40.36 16.30
N HIS A 171 12.60 -41.49 15.58
CA HIS A 171 13.81 -42.05 15.00
C HIS A 171 14.42 -41.14 13.92
N ARG A 172 13.62 -40.52 13.04
CA ARG A 172 14.20 -39.58 12.06
C ARG A 172 14.83 -38.35 12.71
N LEU A 173 14.30 -37.90 13.87
CA LEU A 173 14.90 -36.79 14.60
C LEU A 173 16.22 -37.21 15.24
N LEU A 174 16.25 -38.36 15.91
CA LEU A 174 17.47 -38.94 16.47
C LEU A 174 18.54 -39.10 15.38
N GLU A 175 18.20 -39.75 14.27
CA GLU A 175 19.11 -39.98 13.14
C GLU A 175 19.60 -38.66 12.52
N SER A 176 18.71 -37.67 12.33
CA SER A 176 19.10 -36.37 11.78
C SER A 176 20.05 -35.55 12.67
N GLU A 177 20.05 -35.84 13.98
CA GLU A 177 20.93 -35.22 14.97
C GLU A 177 22.14 -36.11 15.32
N GLY A 178 22.32 -37.25 14.63
CA GLY A 178 23.40 -38.20 14.91
C GLY A 178 23.25 -38.92 16.25
N LEU A 179 22.04 -38.93 16.83
CA LEU A 179 21.76 -39.51 18.13
C LEU A 179 21.32 -40.96 18.02
N TYR A 180 21.61 -41.73 19.05
CA TYR A 180 21.20 -43.12 19.16
C TYR A 180 20.96 -43.50 20.62
N GLY A 181 20.06 -44.47 20.83
CA GLY A 181 19.69 -44.96 22.14
C GLY A 181 20.45 -46.22 22.56
N ILE A 182 20.81 -46.32 23.83
CA ILE A 182 21.29 -47.54 24.49
C ILE A 182 20.34 -47.92 25.63
N TRP A 183 20.15 -49.21 25.85
CA TRP A 183 19.23 -49.71 26.86
C TRP A 183 19.94 -50.02 28.17
N LYS A 184 19.38 -49.54 29.28
CA LYS A 184 19.80 -49.91 30.64
C LYS A 184 18.68 -50.67 31.33
N GLN A 185 18.96 -51.91 31.72
CA GLN A 185 18.02 -52.75 32.47
C GLN A 185 18.17 -52.48 33.97
N ALA A 186 17.05 -52.30 34.69
CA ALA A 186 17.10 -52.20 36.14
C ALA A 186 17.40 -53.58 36.74
N GLN A 187 18.28 -53.64 37.76
CA GLN A 187 18.72 -54.90 38.37
C GLN A 187 17.57 -55.69 39.03
N ASP A 188 16.49 -55.02 39.42
CA ASP A 188 15.30 -55.66 39.98
C ASP A 188 14.38 -56.29 38.91
N GLY A 189 14.69 -56.08 37.63
CA GLY A 189 13.93 -56.58 36.50
C GLY A 189 12.56 -55.94 36.33
N LYS A 190 12.30 -54.77 36.91
CA LYS A 190 10.97 -54.12 36.86
C LYS A 190 10.86 -52.96 35.88
N SER A 191 11.99 -52.49 35.35
CA SER A 191 12.02 -51.37 34.42
C SER A 191 13.25 -51.42 33.51
N HIS A 192 13.20 -50.62 32.45
CA HIS A 192 14.31 -50.37 31.55
C HIS A 192 14.32 -48.88 31.18
N THR A 193 15.51 -48.31 30.99
CA THR A 193 15.70 -46.90 30.63
C THR A 193 16.42 -46.78 29.30
N LEU A 194 15.90 -45.92 28.41
CA LEU A 194 16.58 -45.53 27.17
C LEU A 194 17.53 -44.36 27.46
N VAL A 195 18.83 -44.55 27.26
CA VAL A 195 19.81 -43.47 27.35
C VAL A 195 20.17 -43.04 25.93
N ILE A 196 19.87 -41.79 25.57
CA ILE A 196 20.14 -41.23 24.24
C ILE A 196 21.46 -40.46 24.28
N THR A 197 22.38 -40.77 23.38
CA THR A 197 23.74 -40.23 23.34
C THR A 197 24.16 -39.95 21.89
N ASP A 198 25.21 -39.15 21.72
CA ASP A 198 25.85 -38.81 20.45
C ASP A 198 27.27 -39.41 20.32
N ARG A 199 27.76 -40.08 21.36
CA ARG A 199 29.15 -40.57 21.44
C ARG A 199 29.30 -41.93 22.11
N LEU A 200 30.26 -42.71 21.62
CA LEU A 200 30.49 -44.09 22.08
C LEU A 200 31.07 -44.16 23.49
N GLN A 201 31.72 -43.09 23.97
CA GLN A 201 32.31 -43.06 25.31
C GLN A 201 31.26 -43.17 26.43
N THR A 202 30.00 -42.86 26.12
CA THR A 202 28.85 -43.03 27.04
C THR A 202 28.49 -44.50 27.27
N LEU A 203 28.89 -45.41 26.37
CA LEU A 203 28.66 -46.85 26.54
C LEU A 203 29.49 -47.36 27.72
N GLU A 204 28.84 -48.10 28.61
CA GLU A 204 29.47 -48.70 29.77
C GLU A 204 30.36 -49.87 29.34
N PRO A 205 31.57 -50.03 29.93
CA PRO A 205 32.38 -51.20 29.69
C PRO A 205 31.66 -52.45 30.18
N LEU A 206 31.91 -53.57 29.50
CA LEU A 206 31.52 -54.89 29.97
C LEU A 206 32.19 -55.17 31.32
N ALA A 207 31.60 -56.03 32.14
CA ALA A 207 32.19 -56.48 33.41
C ALA A 207 32.27 -58.02 33.40
N PRO A 208 33.46 -58.62 33.18
CA PRO A 208 34.76 -57.99 32.95
C PRO A 208 34.84 -57.24 31.61
N GLN A 209 35.73 -56.24 31.53
CA GLN A 209 35.91 -55.42 30.31
C GLN A 209 36.60 -56.19 29.18
N THR A 210 37.44 -57.16 29.54
CA THR A 210 38.16 -58.00 28.60
C THR A 210 37.30 -59.21 28.21
N VAL A 211 37.26 -59.51 26.91
CA VAL A 211 36.61 -60.70 26.37
C VAL A 211 37.65 -61.48 25.58
N ASP A 212 37.80 -62.76 25.92
CA ASP A 212 38.79 -63.63 25.29
C ASP A 212 38.30 -64.15 23.94
N PHE A 213 39.26 -64.42 23.05
CA PHE A 213 39.07 -65.18 21.82
C PHE A 213 39.75 -66.55 21.95
N SER A 214 38.97 -67.63 21.86
CA SER A 214 39.46 -69.01 21.99
C SER A 214 39.32 -69.77 20.67
N ARG A 215 40.39 -70.46 20.28
CA ARG A 215 40.46 -71.31 19.08
C ARG A 215 40.35 -72.80 19.35
N ALA A 216 40.43 -73.19 20.63
CA ALA A 216 40.47 -74.59 21.03
C ALA A 216 39.13 -74.97 21.67
N GLY A 217 38.61 -76.14 21.34
CA GLY A 217 37.56 -76.81 22.10
C GLY A 217 38.09 -77.11 23.50
N VAL A 218 37.89 -76.16 24.42
CA VAL A 218 38.15 -76.37 25.84
C VAL A 218 37.10 -77.37 26.32
N HIS A 219 37.50 -78.41 27.05
CA HIS A 219 36.55 -79.28 27.72
C HIS A 219 35.83 -78.49 28.83
N GLY A 220 34.74 -77.82 28.48
CA GLY A 220 33.95 -76.97 29.37
C GLY A 220 33.19 -75.87 28.64
N GLU A 221 32.30 -75.18 29.36
CA GLU A 221 31.53 -74.06 28.83
C GLU A 221 32.45 -72.92 28.35
N VAL A 222 32.22 -72.41 27.14
CA VAL A 222 33.04 -71.35 26.53
C VAL A 222 32.48 -69.95 26.83
N ASP A 223 33.09 -69.21 27.77
CA ASP A 223 32.81 -67.79 28.03
C ASP A 223 33.74 -66.87 27.21
N ALA A 224 33.79 -67.08 25.89
CA ALA A 224 34.70 -66.42 24.95
C ALA A 224 34.10 -66.34 23.54
N PHE A 225 34.68 -65.51 22.68
CA PHE A 225 34.44 -65.59 21.24
C PHE A 225 35.23 -66.74 20.63
N THR A 226 34.60 -67.49 19.73
CA THR A 226 35.24 -68.58 18.98
C THR A 226 35.37 -68.26 17.50
N GLN A 227 34.55 -67.34 16.99
CA GLN A 227 34.63 -66.83 15.63
C GLN A 227 34.71 -65.31 15.65
N TRP A 228 35.53 -64.75 14.77
CA TRP A 228 35.69 -63.31 14.60
C TRP A 228 36.01 -63.01 13.14
N ALA A 229 35.19 -62.20 12.49
CA ALA A 229 35.33 -61.82 11.09
C ALA A 229 35.29 -60.29 10.94
N GLY A 230 36.12 -59.75 10.05
CA GLY A 230 36.10 -58.33 9.72
C GLY A 230 35.48 -58.12 8.33
N THR A 231 34.49 -57.24 8.26
CA THR A 231 33.83 -56.84 7.01
C THR A 231 34.24 -55.42 6.63
N ARG A 232 34.56 -55.20 5.36
CA ARG A 232 34.78 -53.87 4.79
C ARG A 232 33.83 -53.63 3.63
N THR A 233 33.13 -52.50 3.68
CA THR A 233 32.11 -52.11 2.70
C THR A 233 32.50 -50.78 2.07
N LEU A 234 32.41 -50.70 0.75
CA LEU A 234 32.72 -49.48 -0.01
C LEU A 234 31.72 -48.38 0.32
N GLN A 235 32.22 -47.18 0.61
CA GLN A 235 31.44 -45.98 0.92
C GLN A 235 31.89 -44.80 0.05
N SER A 236 31.08 -43.74 -0.02
CA SER A 236 31.39 -42.54 -0.80
C SER A 236 32.56 -41.74 -0.22
N VAL A 237 33.37 -41.11 -1.06
CA VAL A 237 34.61 -40.42 -0.65
C VAL A 237 34.40 -38.96 -0.24
N MET A 238 33.27 -38.37 -0.64
CA MET A 238 32.93 -36.98 -0.35
C MET A 238 31.41 -36.81 -0.32
N LEU A 239 30.93 -36.06 0.66
CA LEU A 239 29.57 -35.54 0.70
C LEU A 239 29.61 -34.03 0.48
N SER A 240 28.95 -33.57 -0.58
CA SER A 240 28.74 -32.15 -0.84
C SER A 240 27.26 -31.81 -0.75
N THR A 241 26.88 -30.90 0.13
CA THR A 241 25.50 -30.46 0.30
C THR A 241 25.31 -29.01 -0.10
N ARG A 242 24.13 -28.67 -0.63
CA ARG A 242 23.71 -27.28 -0.88
C ARG A 242 22.32 -27.01 -0.32
N THR A 243 22.07 -25.75 0.02
CA THR A 243 20.74 -25.27 0.41
C THR A 243 20.54 -23.83 -0.03
N PHE A 244 19.28 -23.41 -0.22
CA PHE A 244 18.94 -22.03 -0.53
C PHE A 244 18.21 -21.38 0.64
N ASP A 245 18.76 -20.29 1.19
CA ASP A 245 18.15 -19.53 2.27
C ASP A 245 17.57 -18.21 1.76
N TYR A 246 16.24 -18.06 1.80
CA TYR A 246 15.61 -16.84 1.30
C TYR A 246 15.87 -15.61 2.18
N LYS A 247 16.26 -15.79 3.45
CA LYS A 247 16.61 -14.67 4.33
C LYS A 247 18.02 -14.15 4.05
N ASN A 248 18.88 -14.99 3.51
CA ASN A 248 20.24 -14.65 3.10
C ASN A 248 20.56 -15.36 1.76
N PRO A 249 20.00 -14.87 0.64
CA PRO A 249 20.05 -15.57 -0.63
C PRO A 249 21.49 -15.66 -1.14
N SER A 250 21.99 -16.88 -1.25
CA SER A 250 23.35 -17.14 -1.74
C SER A 250 23.48 -16.83 -3.23
N THR A 251 24.61 -16.27 -3.64
CA THR A 251 24.93 -16.09 -5.06
C THR A 251 25.51 -17.37 -5.65
N PRO A 252 25.47 -17.59 -6.97
CA PRO A 252 26.14 -18.73 -7.60
C PRO A 252 27.65 -18.80 -7.31
N ALA A 253 28.29 -17.66 -7.06
CA ALA A 253 29.71 -17.56 -6.72
C ALA A 253 30.03 -17.91 -5.25
N ASN A 254 29.06 -17.75 -4.35
CA ASN A 254 29.20 -18.08 -2.94
C ASN A 254 27.94 -18.82 -2.44
N PRO A 255 27.72 -20.07 -2.90
CA PRO A 255 26.56 -20.85 -2.50
C PRO A 255 26.64 -21.23 -1.02
N LYS A 256 25.50 -21.30 -0.33
CA LYS A 256 25.42 -21.89 1.00
C LYS A 256 25.57 -23.41 0.87
N ALA A 257 26.76 -23.91 1.14
CA ALA A 257 27.17 -25.27 0.81
C ALA A 257 28.20 -25.80 1.82
N THR A 258 28.27 -27.12 1.95
CA THR A 258 29.25 -27.83 2.78
C THR A 258 29.86 -28.95 1.94
N SER A 259 31.16 -29.21 2.09
CA SER A 259 31.82 -30.39 1.53
C SER A 259 32.65 -31.08 2.61
N VAL A 260 32.31 -32.33 2.91
CA VAL A 260 33.01 -33.15 3.91
C VAL A 260 33.65 -34.35 3.21
N PRO A 261 34.98 -34.50 3.24
CA PRO A 261 35.65 -35.70 2.73
C PRO A 261 35.57 -36.85 3.75
N THR A 262 35.64 -38.09 3.26
CA THR A 262 35.83 -39.25 4.14
C THR A 262 37.24 -39.26 4.74
N MET A 263 37.39 -39.92 5.88
CA MET A 263 38.68 -40.12 6.54
C MET A 263 39.66 -40.91 5.66
N ALA A 264 40.96 -40.67 5.88
CA ALA A 264 42.02 -41.39 5.18
C ALA A 264 42.00 -42.90 5.48
N ASN A 265 42.59 -43.70 4.59
CA ASN A 265 42.77 -45.15 4.72
C ASN A 265 41.48 -46.00 4.72
N GLN A 266 40.40 -45.50 4.10
CA GLN A 266 39.17 -46.28 3.82
C GLN A 266 39.23 -47.09 2.50
N GLY A 267 40.41 -47.17 1.88
CA GLY A 267 40.64 -47.77 0.57
C GLY A 267 41.16 -46.76 -0.44
N ASP A 268 41.69 -47.23 -1.57
CA ASP A 268 42.12 -46.39 -2.69
C ASP A 268 40.93 -46.16 -3.65
N LEU A 269 40.01 -45.29 -3.23
CA LEU A 269 38.77 -45.01 -3.94
C LEU A 269 38.94 -43.83 -4.90
N PRO A 270 38.37 -43.90 -6.12
CA PRO A 270 38.48 -42.81 -7.07
C PRO A 270 37.75 -41.57 -6.55
N SER A 271 38.35 -40.38 -6.74
CA SER A 271 37.81 -39.10 -6.28
C SER A 271 36.43 -38.77 -6.86
N GLN A 272 36.01 -39.45 -7.94
CA GLN A 272 34.69 -39.28 -8.57
C GLN A 272 33.52 -39.87 -7.77
N ALA A 273 33.77 -40.63 -6.70
CA ALA A 273 32.72 -41.23 -5.86
C ALA A 273 32.10 -40.21 -4.87
N GLU A 274 31.84 -39.00 -5.34
CA GLU A 274 31.16 -37.92 -4.60
C GLU A 274 29.64 -38.15 -4.59
N VAL A 275 29.02 -37.91 -3.44
CA VAL A 275 27.58 -37.72 -3.33
C VAL A 275 27.31 -36.23 -3.20
N TYR A 276 26.68 -35.66 -4.21
CA TYR A 276 26.23 -34.28 -4.21
C TYR A 276 24.72 -34.20 -3.99
N GLU A 277 24.28 -33.42 -3.00
CA GLU A 277 22.87 -33.32 -2.63
C GLU A 277 22.40 -31.87 -2.42
N TYR A 278 21.25 -31.54 -3.01
CA TYR A 278 20.49 -30.37 -2.62
C TYR A 278 19.54 -30.74 -1.47
N THR A 279 19.82 -30.22 -0.28
CA THR A 279 19.12 -30.57 0.98
C THR A 279 17.79 -29.84 1.17
N GLY A 280 17.30 -29.14 0.14
CA GLY A 280 16.08 -28.34 0.20
C GLY A 280 16.33 -26.88 0.60
N GLY A 281 15.23 -26.13 0.78
CA GLY A 281 15.27 -24.72 1.15
C GLY A 281 15.59 -24.52 2.64
N TYR A 282 16.60 -23.70 2.94
CA TYR A 282 17.05 -23.30 4.28
C TYR A 282 17.10 -24.48 5.26
N SER A 283 17.77 -25.56 4.88
CA SER A 283 17.92 -26.77 5.69
C SER A 283 18.64 -26.48 7.01
N TYR A 284 19.54 -25.50 7.02
CA TYR A 284 20.19 -24.95 8.21
C TYR A 284 20.29 -23.40 8.16
N PRO A 285 20.14 -22.70 9.31
CA PRO A 285 20.22 -21.23 9.36
C PRO A 285 21.67 -20.72 9.31
N GLU A 286 22.62 -21.39 9.97
CA GLU A 286 24.02 -20.99 10.04
C GLU A 286 24.93 -22.05 9.42
N GLN A 287 26.08 -21.64 8.88
CA GLN A 287 26.99 -22.52 8.14
C GLN A 287 27.54 -23.66 9.02
N ASP A 288 27.95 -23.35 10.26
CA ASP A 288 28.47 -24.34 11.21
C ASP A 288 27.49 -25.49 11.46
N ARG A 289 26.18 -25.20 11.39
CA ARG A 289 25.14 -26.23 11.51
C ARG A 289 25.10 -27.14 10.27
N GLY A 290 25.26 -26.59 9.07
CA GLY A 290 25.36 -27.38 7.84
C GLY A 290 26.59 -28.29 7.82
N ASP A 291 27.71 -27.77 8.32
CA ASP A 291 28.96 -28.51 8.46
C ASP A 291 28.81 -29.68 9.44
N HIS A 292 28.18 -29.42 10.60
CA HIS A 292 27.89 -30.46 11.59
C HIS A 292 26.95 -31.57 11.06
N LEU A 293 25.84 -31.20 10.39
CA LEU A 293 24.89 -32.17 9.83
C LEU A 293 25.53 -33.02 8.72
N SER A 294 26.36 -32.42 7.87
CA SER A 294 27.07 -33.16 6.82
C SER A 294 28.14 -34.08 7.42
N LYS A 295 28.78 -33.65 8.52
CA LYS A 295 29.75 -34.47 9.24
C LYS A 295 29.10 -35.72 9.85
N ILE A 296 27.95 -35.60 10.50
CA ILE A 296 27.18 -36.76 11.03
C ILE A 296 26.94 -37.79 9.93
N ARG A 297 26.55 -37.34 8.74
CA ARG A 297 26.27 -38.22 7.61
C ARG A 297 27.52 -38.89 7.03
N MET A 298 28.65 -38.19 7.03
CA MET A 298 29.93 -38.79 6.66
C MET A 298 30.36 -39.85 7.70
N GLU A 299 30.26 -39.52 8.99
CA GLU A 299 30.60 -40.41 10.10
C GLU A 299 29.69 -41.66 10.13
N GLU A 300 28.42 -41.55 9.69
CA GLU A 300 27.51 -42.69 9.47
C GLU A 300 28.03 -43.66 8.40
N TRP A 301 28.51 -43.14 7.26
CA TRP A 301 29.14 -43.96 6.22
C TRP A 301 30.42 -44.62 6.71
N GLU A 302 31.29 -43.85 7.38
CA GLU A 302 32.54 -44.36 7.94
C GLU A 302 32.32 -45.47 8.97
N SER A 303 31.26 -45.35 9.79
CA SER A 303 30.84 -46.38 10.73
C SER A 303 30.49 -47.69 10.01
N GLN A 304 29.77 -47.62 8.88
CA GLN A 304 29.39 -48.80 8.07
C GLN A 304 30.53 -49.34 7.20
N ALA A 305 31.58 -48.55 6.95
CA ALA A 305 32.70 -48.94 6.10
C ALA A 305 33.49 -50.12 6.68
N LYS A 306 33.50 -50.28 8.02
CA LYS A 306 34.21 -51.38 8.70
C LYS A 306 33.44 -51.90 9.92
N ARG A 307 33.00 -53.16 9.84
CA ARG A 307 32.31 -53.88 10.90
C ARG A 307 33.03 -55.17 11.25
N TYR A 308 32.72 -55.70 12.42
CA TYR A 308 33.25 -56.97 12.91
C TYR A 308 32.11 -57.86 13.38
N ASP A 309 32.12 -59.12 12.97
CA ASP A 309 31.15 -60.11 13.36
C ASP A 309 31.81 -61.11 14.32
N GLY A 310 31.23 -61.30 15.51
CA GLY A 310 31.76 -62.19 16.54
C GLY A 310 30.74 -63.24 16.96
N VAL A 311 31.13 -64.50 17.08
CA VAL A 311 30.27 -65.59 17.58
C VAL A 311 30.93 -66.25 18.79
N GLY A 312 30.16 -66.52 19.84
CA GLY A 312 30.70 -67.04 21.11
C GLY A 312 29.62 -67.39 22.14
N GLY A 313 30.07 -67.73 23.35
CA GLY A 313 29.22 -68.02 24.51
C GLY A 313 29.24 -66.94 25.60
N VAL A 314 29.64 -65.70 25.24
CA VAL A 314 29.85 -64.59 26.20
C VAL A 314 28.52 -64.11 26.79
N ARG A 315 28.18 -64.55 28.01
CA ARG A 315 26.81 -64.37 28.54
C ARG A 315 26.43 -62.94 28.92
N ARG A 316 27.43 -62.13 29.30
CA ARG A 316 27.21 -60.76 29.78
C ARG A 316 27.07 -59.72 28.66
N ILE A 317 27.28 -60.13 27.41
CA ILE A 317 27.34 -59.20 26.28
C ILE A 317 25.94 -58.68 25.91
N ASP A 318 25.87 -57.38 25.61
CA ASP A 318 24.65 -56.71 25.13
C ASP A 318 25.03 -55.54 24.21
N ALA A 319 24.10 -55.11 23.35
CA ALA A 319 24.28 -53.92 22.54
C ALA A 319 24.41 -52.67 23.44
N GLY A 320 25.28 -51.74 23.05
CA GLY A 320 25.58 -50.57 23.89
C GLY A 320 26.60 -50.83 25.00
N ARG A 321 27.36 -51.94 24.91
CA ARG A 321 28.54 -52.21 25.75
C ARG A 321 29.83 -51.99 24.98
N ARG A 322 30.91 -51.69 25.70
CA ARG A 322 32.28 -51.68 25.17
C ARG A 322 33.12 -52.79 25.79
N PHE A 323 33.99 -53.41 25.02
CA PHE A 323 34.89 -54.46 25.51
C PHE A 323 36.25 -54.39 24.82
N THR A 324 37.26 -54.97 25.45
CA THR A 324 38.59 -55.15 24.86
C THR A 324 38.77 -56.61 24.46
N LEU A 325 39.03 -56.87 23.18
CA LEU A 325 39.30 -58.22 22.70
C LEU A 325 40.73 -58.63 23.06
N THR A 326 40.89 -59.85 23.58
CA THR A 326 42.18 -60.45 23.97
C THR A 326 42.35 -61.85 23.39
N GLY A 327 43.59 -62.23 23.04
CA GLY A 327 43.88 -63.57 22.53
C GLY A 327 43.63 -63.76 21.03
N HIS A 328 43.24 -62.69 20.32
CA HIS A 328 43.05 -62.72 18.87
C HIS A 328 44.36 -62.36 18.15
N PRO A 329 44.86 -63.20 17.22
CA PRO A 329 46.22 -63.09 16.65
C PRO A 329 46.52 -61.78 15.92
N GLU A 330 45.51 -61.17 15.30
CA GLU A 330 45.65 -59.90 14.56
C GLU A 330 45.49 -58.70 15.51
N HIS A 331 44.41 -58.67 16.29
CA HIS A 331 44.09 -57.56 17.18
C HIS A 331 45.03 -57.44 18.37
N ASP A 332 45.67 -58.51 18.84
CA ASP A 332 46.68 -58.38 19.91
C ASP A 332 47.91 -57.57 19.47
N GLN A 333 48.14 -57.43 18.16
CA GLN A 333 49.21 -56.61 17.58
C GLN A 333 48.77 -55.14 17.34
N ASP A 334 47.48 -54.85 17.43
CA ASP A 334 46.95 -53.50 17.29
C ASP A 334 47.27 -52.64 18.53
N ALA A 335 47.28 -51.31 18.35
CA ALA A 335 47.34 -50.37 19.48
C ALA A 335 46.16 -50.55 20.45
N ALA A 336 46.31 -50.11 21.70
CA ALA A 336 45.33 -50.38 22.76
C ALA A 336 43.94 -49.81 22.47
N ASP A 337 43.85 -48.60 21.92
CA ASP A 337 42.61 -47.93 21.49
C ASP A 337 41.94 -48.64 20.30
N HIS A 338 42.74 -49.31 19.49
CA HIS A 338 42.31 -50.11 18.36
C HIS A 338 41.79 -51.49 18.79
N ARG A 339 42.06 -51.95 20.02
CA ARG A 339 41.58 -53.23 20.57
C ARG A 339 40.26 -53.14 21.32
N GLU A 340 39.74 -51.92 21.49
CA GLU A 340 38.44 -51.70 22.13
C GLU A 340 37.32 -51.60 21.08
N PHE A 341 36.25 -52.35 21.31
CA PHE A 341 35.10 -52.47 20.43
C PHE A 341 33.81 -52.07 21.14
N ALA A 342 32.90 -51.44 20.42
CA ALA A 342 31.51 -51.23 20.82
C ALA A 342 30.63 -52.28 20.15
N VAL A 343 29.75 -52.91 20.94
CA VAL A 343 28.75 -53.86 20.45
C VAL A 343 27.58 -53.07 19.86
N ILE A 344 27.45 -53.11 18.53
CA ILE A 344 26.38 -52.43 17.78
C ILE A 344 25.10 -53.24 17.81
N GLU A 345 25.22 -54.55 17.58
CA GLU A 345 24.10 -55.49 17.62
C GLU A 345 24.53 -56.77 18.32
N VAL A 346 23.58 -57.43 18.97
CA VAL A 346 23.70 -58.78 19.51
C VAL A 346 22.44 -59.58 19.19
N GLU A 347 22.66 -60.82 18.81
CA GLU A 347 21.65 -61.85 18.64
C GLU A 347 21.91 -62.96 19.66
N TRP A 348 20.86 -63.45 20.31
CA TRP A 348 20.91 -64.57 21.26
C TRP A 348 20.09 -65.74 20.75
N ILE A 349 20.66 -66.94 20.82
CA ILE A 349 19.94 -68.20 20.66
C ILE A 349 20.21 -69.03 21.90
N ILE A 350 19.17 -69.27 22.69
CA ILE A 350 19.29 -69.91 24.01
C ILE A 350 18.24 -71.02 24.13
N VAL A 351 18.69 -72.21 24.55
CA VAL A 351 17.81 -73.31 24.97
C VAL A 351 17.98 -73.52 26.46
N ASN A 352 16.90 -73.38 27.20
CA ASN A 352 16.88 -73.60 28.63
C ASN A 352 17.03 -75.09 28.96
N ASN A 353 17.63 -75.38 30.10
CA ASN A 353 17.88 -76.74 30.56
C ASN A 353 16.63 -77.36 31.23
N VAL A 354 15.50 -77.42 30.51
CA VAL A 354 14.23 -77.99 31.01
C VAL A 354 14.11 -79.46 30.56
N PRO A 355 13.78 -80.42 31.45
CA PRO A 355 13.74 -81.85 31.11
C PRO A 355 12.47 -82.20 30.31
N LEU A 356 12.41 -81.81 29.03
CA LEU A 356 11.28 -82.02 28.11
C LEU A 356 11.41 -83.28 27.22
N SER A 357 12.33 -84.17 27.56
CA SER A 357 12.78 -85.36 26.81
C SER A 357 11.75 -85.92 25.81
N GLY A 358 11.92 -85.61 24.53
CA GLY A 358 11.16 -86.21 23.42
C GLY A 358 9.79 -85.59 23.10
N HIS A 359 9.41 -84.47 23.72
CA HIS A 359 8.14 -83.74 23.48
C HIS A 359 8.36 -82.39 22.75
N GLU A 360 9.46 -82.29 22.01
CA GLU A 360 9.83 -81.11 21.24
C GLU A 360 9.05 -81.05 19.92
N ALA A 361 7.74 -80.89 20.02
CA ALA A 361 6.89 -80.75 18.86
C ALA A 361 7.29 -79.51 18.03
N ASN A 362 7.55 -79.73 16.74
CA ASN A 362 7.83 -78.67 15.77
C ASN A 362 6.50 -78.00 15.35
N TYR A 363 5.98 -77.15 16.22
CA TYR A 363 4.77 -76.37 15.92
C TYR A 363 5.09 -75.20 14.98
N PRO A 364 4.12 -74.77 14.15
CA PRO A 364 4.23 -73.51 13.42
C PRO A 364 4.61 -72.36 14.36
N HIS A 365 5.49 -71.48 13.88
CA HIS A 365 6.08 -70.36 14.64
C HIS A 365 7.07 -70.71 15.75
N SER A 366 7.25 -71.99 16.14
CA SER A 366 8.27 -72.35 17.14
C SER A 366 9.68 -71.95 16.68
N LEU A 367 10.53 -71.61 17.64
CA LEU A 367 11.94 -71.32 17.46
C LEU A 367 12.80 -72.57 17.19
N TYR A 368 12.19 -73.76 17.10
CA TYR A 368 12.89 -75.02 16.87
C TYR A 368 13.86 -74.99 15.68
N GLN A 369 13.44 -74.44 14.53
CA GLN A 369 14.30 -74.39 13.33
C GLN A 369 15.51 -73.46 13.49
N ALA A 370 15.32 -72.31 14.15
CA ALA A 370 16.42 -71.38 14.42
C ALA A 370 17.46 -71.99 15.36
N VAL A 371 17.00 -72.67 16.42
CA VAL A 371 17.86 -73.42 17.34
C VAL A 371 18.60 -74.53 16.60
N LYS A 372 17.88 -75.36 15.82
CA LYS A 372 18.48 -76.48 15.07
C LYS A 372 19.54 -76.01 14.08
N GLN A 373 19.35 -74.86 13.45
CA GLN A 373 20.35 -74.29 12.55
C GLN A 373 21.59 -73.82 13.32
N ALA A 374 21.40 -73.12 14.43
CA ALA A 374 22.51 -72.66 15.28
C ALA A 374 23.32 -73.81 15.90
N ASP A 375 22.63 -74.89 16.28
CA ASP A 375 23.21 -76.14 16.77
C ASP A 375 24.01 -76.88 15.68
N ALA A 376 23.48 -76.92 14.45
CA ALA A 376 24.19 -77.51 13.30
C ALA A 376 25.47 -76.75 12.93
N ASP A 377 25.54 -75.45 13.23
CA ASP A 377 26.73 -74.62 13.04
C ASP A 377 27.77 -74.80 14.19
N ASP A 378 27.45 -75.55 15.24
CA ASP A 378 28.30 -75.84 16.40
C ASP A 378 28.80 -77.29 16.41
N THR A 379 29.72 -77.62 15.49
CA THR A 379 30.16 -79.01 15.27
C THR A 379 30.89 -79.68 16.45
N ASP A 380 31.37 -78.89 17.42
CA ASP A 380 32.14 -79.35 18.57
C ASP A 380 31.35 -79.24 19.90
N ASN A 381 30.04 -78.92 19.84
CA ASN A 381 29.17 -78.67 20.99
C ASN A 381 29.76 -77.65 21.98
N LEU A 382 30.35 -76.57 21.46
CA LEU A 382 31.02 -75.53 22.26
C LEU A 382 30.03 -74.67 23.06
N PHE A 383 28.77 -74.61 22.62
CA PHE A 383 27.71 -73.80 23.22
C PHE A 383 26.79 -74.59 24.16
N ASP A 384 27.08 -75.88 24.36
CA ASP A 384 26.39 -76.71 25.36
C ASP A 384 26.73 -76.27 26.79
N VAL A 385 25.70 -76.05 27.59
CA VAL A 385 25.79 -75.63 29.00
C VAL A 385 25.36 -76.78 29.89
N SER A 386 26.31 -77.41 30.57
CA SER A 386 26.03 -78.47 31.55
C SER A 386 25.60 -77.90 32.92
N HIS A 387 24.53 -78.43 33.50
CA HIS A 387 24.03 -78.08 34.83
C HIS A 387 24.29 -79.18 35.86
N ALA A 388 24.34 -78.81 37.15
CA ALA A 388 24.64 -79.73 38.25
C ALA A 388 23.58 -80.85 38.44
N ASP A 389 22.36 -80.62 37.96
CA ASP A 389 21.28 -81.60 37.94
C ASP A 389 21.41 -82.62 36.79
N GLY A 390 22.46 -82.53 35.97
CA GLY A 390 22.72 -83.39 34.82
C GLY A 390 21.97 -82.99 33.55
N SER A 391 21.23 -81.87 33.56
CA SER A 391 20.60 -81.31 32.37
C SER A 391 21.59 -80.48 31.55
N THR A 392 21.36 -80.40 30.24
CA THR A 392 22.15 -79.58 29.31
C THR A 392 21.24 -78.53 28.67
N GLY A 393 21.69 -77.27 28.65
CA GLY A 393 21.10 -76.19 27.86
C GLY A 393 22.03 -75.80 26.71
N PHE A 394 21.65 -74.79 25.94
CA PHE A 394 22.44 -74.26 24.83
C PHE A 394 22.49 -72.73 24.93
N TYR A 395 23.66 -72.12 24.76
CA TYR A 395 23.83 -70.66 24.79
C TYR A 395 24.80 -70.17 23.72
N ARG A 396 24.28 -69.49 22.71
CA ARG A 396 25.07 -68.90 21.63
C ARG A 396 24.70 -67.44 21.44
N ILE A 397 25.70 -66.60 21.26
CA ILE A 397 25.54 -65.21 20.81
C ILE A 397 26.26 -64.97 19.48
N ALA A 398 25.72 -64.05 18.70
CA ALA A 398 26.38 -63.43 17.57
C ALA A 398 26.31 -61.91 17.74
N ILE A 399 27.39 -61.19 17.44
CA ILE A 399 27.44 -59.73 17.56
C ILE A 399 27.92 -59.07 16.28
N GLU A 400 27.45 -57.86 16.05
CA GLU A 400 28.10 -56.88 15.18
C GLU A 400 28.80 -55.84 16.07
N ALA A 401 30.06 -55.56 15.79
CA ALA A 401 30.87 -54.61 16.53
C ALA A 401 31.62 -53.63 15.62
N GLN A 402 32.03 -52.52 16.19
CA GLN A 402 33.00 -51.59 15.59
C GLN A 402 34.04 -51.14 16.60
N ARG A 403 35.15 -50.59 16.13
CA ARG A 403 36.14 -49.96 17.01
C ARG A 403 35.57 -48.69 17.63
N THR A 404 35.96 -48.40 18.86
CA THR A 404 35.51 -47.19 19.58
C THR A 404 36.20 -45.92 19.11
N SER A 405 37.28 -46.04 18.32
CA SER A 405 37.98 -44.93 17.67
C SER A 405 37.25 -44.36 16.45
N ILE A 406 36.27 -45.07 15.90
CA ILE A 406 35.42 -44.58 14.80
C ILE A 406 34.11 -44.08 15.41
N PRO A 407 33.63 -42.87 15.07
CA PRO A 407 32.31 -42.41 15.48
C PRO A 407 31.20 -43.37 15.03
N TYR A 408 30.07 -43.37 15.73
CA TYR A 408 28.89 -44.13 15.35
C TYR A 408 27.71 -43.18 15.28
N HIS A 409 26.92 -43.32 14.22
CA HIS A 409 25.59 -42.76 14.10
C HIS A 409 24.65 -43.84 13.58
N SER A 410 23.38 -43.80 14.00
CA SER A 410 22.37 -44.70 13.44
C SER A 410 22.16 -44.40 11.96
N PRO A 411 21.98 -45.42 11.11
CA PRO A 411 21.63 -45.23 9.71
C PRO A 411 20.34 -44.42 9.55
N LEU A 412 20.28 -43.58 8.51
CA LEU A 412 19.12 -42.75 8.16
C LEU A 412 17.99 -43.59 7.51
N GLU A 413 17.38 -44.46 8.30
CA GLU A 413 16.31 -45.36 7.86
C GLU A 413 14.93 -44.70 7.86
N HIS A 414 14.71 -43.72 8.74
CA HIS A 414 13.40 -43.10 8.93
C HIS A 414 13.31 -41.79 8.13
N LYS A 415 12.42 -41.80 7.13
CA LYS A 415 12.27 -40.66 6.22
C LYS A 415 11.21 -39.70 6.73
N LYS A 416 11.49 -38.40 6.59
CA LYS A 416 10.48 -37.35 6.78
C LYS A 416 9.34 -37.56 5.76
N PRO A 417 8.06 -37.48 6.16
CA PRO A 417 6.95 -37.62 5.23
C PRO A 417 6.93 -36.47 4.21
N GLU A 418 6.53 -36.79 2.99
CA GLU A 418 6.36 -35.79 1.94
C GLU A 418 5.06 -35.00 2.14
N ALA A 419 5.18 -33.69 2.06
CA ALA A 419 4.05 -32.78 2.20
C ALA A 419 3.17 -32.78 0.95
N LYS A 420 1.89 -32.53 1.16
CA LYS A 420 0.91 -32.28 0.09
C LYS A 420 0.48 -30.81 0.12
N LEU A 421 -0.31 -30.40 -0.87
CA LEU A 421 -1.00 -29.12 -0.82
C LEU A 421 -2.09 -29.18 0.26
N GLU A 422 -2.17 -28.18 1.13
CA GLU A 422 -3.08 -28.16 2.28
C GLU A 422 -3.84 -26.84 2.36
N SER A 423 -5.05 -26.85 2.94
CA SER A 423 -5.73 -25.60 3.33
C SER A 423 -5.23 -25.14 4.69
N ALA A 424 -5.16 -23.82 4.90
CA ALA A 424 -4.96 -23.19 6.19
C ALA A 424 -5.71 -21.86 6.27
N ILE A 425 -6.02 -21.41 7.48
CA ILE A 425 -6.68 -20.13 7.73
C ILE A 425 -5.65 -19.13 8.22
N VAL A 426 -5.65 -17.89 7.71
CA VAL A 426 -4.74 -16.84 8.20
C VAL A 426 -5.03 -16.57 9.67
N ALA A 427 -3.98 -16.61 10.48
CA ALA A 427 -4.02 -16.42 11.93
C ALA A 427 -3.29 -15.13 12.34
N GLY A 428 -3.54 -14.67 13.57
CA GLY A 428 -2.91 -13.47 14.12
C GLY A 428 -3.47 -13.08 15.49
N PRO A 429 -2.92 -12.04 16.13
CA PRO A 429 -3.39 -11.59 17.43
C PRO A 429 -4.87 -11.25 17.42
N LYS A 430 -5.56 -11.58 18.51
CA LYS A 430 -7.00 -11.34 18.64
C LYS A 430 -7.35 -9.87 18.39
N GLY A 431 -8.28 -9.64 17.47
CA GLY A 431 -8.76 -8.30 17.10
C GLY A 431 -7.95 -7.59 16.02
N GLN A 432 -6.83 -8.16 15.55
CA GLN A 432 -6.09 -7.61 14.41
C GLN A 432 -6.57 -8.22 13.09
N GLN A 433 -6.84 -7.37 12.09
CA GLN A 433 -7.29 -7.82 10.77
C GLN A 433 -6.14 -8.35 9.90
N ALA A 434 -4.91 -7.95 10.14
CA ALA A 434 -3.72 -8.44 9.46
C ALA A 434 -2.54 -8.49 10.43
N TYR A 435 -1.69 -9.50 10.28
CA TYR A 435 -0.50 -9.69 11.10
C TYR A 435 0.65 -10.19 10.22
N THR A 436 1.62 -9.31 9.98
CA THR A 436 2.75 -9.55 9.09
C THR A 436 4.06 -9.08 9.70
N ASP A 437 5.18 -9.56 9.15
CA ASP A 437 6.52 -9.07 9.47
C ASP A 437 7.16 -8.27 8.33
N ASP A 438 8.44 -7.90 8.48
CA ASP A 438 9.19 -7.08 7.52
C ASP A 438 9.31 -7.71 6.11
N LEU A 439 9.08 -9.02 5.98
CA LEU A 439 9.07 -9.75 4.71
C LEU A 439 7.64 -10.00 4.20
N ASN A 440 6.64 -9.38 4.82
CA ASN A 440 5.23 -9.64 4.56
C ASN A 440 4.89 -11.13 4.67
N ARG A 441 5.49 -11.84 5.63
CA ARG A 441 5.09 -13.21 5.97
C ARG A 441 3.88 -13.16 6.88
N ILE A 442 3.09 -14.23 6.91
CA ILE A 442 1.90 -14.36 7.74
C ILE A 442 2.04 -15.54 8.70
N LYS A 443 1.12 -15.62 9.66
CA LYS A 443 0.85 -16.83 10.46
C LYS A 443 -0.41 -17.51 9.93
N VAL A 444 -0.48 -18.83 10.05
CA VAL A 444 -1.65 -19.60 9.62
C VAL A 444 -2.01 -20.66 10.66
N LEU A 445 -3.29 -20.98 10.77
CA LEU A 445 -3.79 -22.14 11.48
C LEU A 445 -4.07 -23.23 10.44
N PHE A 446 -3.31 -24.32 10.50
CA PHE A 446 -3.60 -25.50 9.68
C PHE A 446 -4.89 -26.18 10.15
N ILE A 447 -5.66 -26.75 9.23
CA ILE A 447 -6.96 -27.37 9.55
C ILE A 447 -6.83 -28.56 10.50
N TRP A 448 -5.71 -29.29 10.44
CA TRP A 448 -5.42 -30.42 11.32
C TRP A 448 -4.91 -30.01 12.70
N ASP A 449 -4.57 -28.73 12.90
CA ASP A 449 -4.03 -28.25 14.17
C ASP A 449 -5.13 -28.15 15.23
N ARG A 450 -5.01 -29.02 16.23
CA ARG A 450 -5.95 -29.14 17.37
C ARG A 450 -5.44 -28.53 18.66
N HIS A 451 -4.26 -27.92 18.66
CA HIS A 451 -3.61 -27.39 19.88
C HIS A 451 -3.61 -25.87 19.93
N ASN A 452 -3.71 -25.20 18.78
CA ASN A 452 -3.73 -23.75 18.69
C ASN A 452 -5.15 -23.21 18.44
N GLU A 453 -5.45 -22.03 18.99
CA GLU A 453 -6.74 -21.35 18.82
C GLU A 453 -6.78 -20.39 17.60
N GLY A 454 -5.72 -20.38 16.77
CA GLY A 454 -5.58 -19.47 15.64
C GLY A 454 -5.03 -18.09 15.98
N ASP A 455 -4.23 -17.99 17.05
CA ASP A 455 -3.53 -16.77 17.47
C ASP A 455 -2.16 -16.60 16.75
N GLU A 456 -1.34 -15.64 17.17
CA GLU A 456 0.00 -15.38 16.61
C GLU A 456 1.00 -16.53 16.77
N ARG A 457 0.68 -17.54 17.58
CA ARG A 457 1.52 -18.73 17.82
C ARG A 457 1.08 -19.91 16.96
N ALA A 458 0.04 -19.78 16.14
CA ALA A 458 -0.54 -20.87 15.36
C ALA A 458 0.38 -21.53 14.32
N SER A 459 1.47 -20.88 13.88
CA SER A 459 2.46 -21.51 13.00
C SER A 459 3.78 -20.75 13.02
N CYS A 460 4.80 -21.25 12.31
CA CYS A 460 5.93 -20.41 11.91
C CYS A 460 5.49 -19.31 10.93
N TRP A 461 6.40 -18.37 10.63
CA TRP A 461 6.16 -17.36 9.59
C TRP A 461 6.15 -18.00 8.20
N VAL A 462 5.03 -17.89 7.50
CA VAL A 462 4.79 -18.45 6.17
C VAL A 462 4.89 -17.34 5.11
N ARG A 463 5.75 -17.54 4.11
CA ARG A 463 5.83 -16.63 2.95
C ARG A 463 4.58 -16.73 2.09
N VAL A 464 4.17 -15.62 1.49
CA VAL A 464 3.03 -15.56 0.57
C VAL A 464 3.53 -15.30 -0.84
N ALA A 465 3.17 -16.17 -1.78
CA ALA A 465 3.42 -15.96 -3.19
C ALA A 465 2.62 -14.72 -3.67
N GLN A 466 3.30 -13.81 -4.37
CA GLN A 466 2.70 -12.60 -4.95
C GLN A 466 2.52 -12.79 -6.46
N SER A 467 1.59 -12.03 -7.07
CA SER A 467 1.33 -12.10 -8.51
C SER A 467 2.46 -11.49 -9.36
N ASP A 468 3.19 -10.53 -8.79
CA ASP A 468 4.37 -9.88 -9.39
C ASP A 468 5.29 -9.41 -8.25
N THR A 469 6.60 -9.61 -8.36
CA THR A 469 7.56 -9.29 -7.29
C THR A 469 8.95 -9.00 -7.84
N GLY A 470 9.65 -8.05 -7.22
CA GLY A 470 11.08 -7.84 -7.38
C GLY A 470 11.65 -6.83 -6.38
N ASP A 471 12.91 -6.42 -6.57
CA ASP A 471 13.58 -5.50 -5.66
C ASP A 471 13.06 -4.07 -5.84
N GLY A 472 12.17 -3.64 -4.93
CA GLY A 472 11.54 -2.32 -4.95
C GLY A 472 10.34 -2.17 -5.91
N TYR A 473 9.82 -3.25 -6.48
CA TYR A 473 8.64 -3.23 -7.35
C TYR A 473 7.77 -4.50 -7.21
N GLY A 474 6.56 -4.47 -7.75
CA GLY A 474 5.64 -5.62 -7.81
C GLY A 474 4.27 -5.33 -7.19
N GLY A 475 3.44 -6.36 -7.11
CA GLY A 475 2.12 -6.32 -6.48
C GLY A 475 2.18 -6.80 -5.04
N VAL A 476 1.64 -6.02 -4.11
CA VAL A 476 1.47 -6.42 -2.71
C VAL A 476 0.00 -6.39 -2.36
N HIS A 477 -0.56 -7.58 -2.21
CA HIS A 477 -1.85 -7.76 -1.56
C HIS A 477 -1.60 -8.78 -0.47
N MET A 478 -1.93 -8.51 0.79
CA MET A 478 -1.62 -9.41 1.91
C MET A 478 -2.87 -10.12 2.43
N PRO A 479 -2.80 -11.42 2.80
CA PRO A 479 -3.94 -12.12 3.36
C PRO A 479 -4.32 -11.55 4.72
N ARG A 480 -5.61 -11.53 5.02
CA ARG A 480 -6.16 -11.05 6.29
C ARG A 480 -6.61 -12.21 7.17
N ALA A 481 -6.61 -11.99 8.49
CA ALA A 481 -7.05 -12.99 9.47
C ALA A 481 -8.43 -13.54 9.10
N GLY A 482 -8.57 -14.87 9.11
CA GLY A 482 -9.79 -15.57 8.71
C GLY A 482 -9.91 -15.93 7.23
N GLU A 483 -9.02 -15.42 6.35
CA GLU A 483 -8.98 -15.85 4.95
C GLU A 483 -8.41 -17.26 4.80
N GLU A 484 -8.89 -18.01 3.81
CA GLU A 484 -8.40 -19.35 3.50
C GLU A 484 -7.31 -19.31 2.42
N LEU A 485 -6.25 -20.07 2.67
CA LEU A 485 -5.07 -20.19 1.83
C LEU A 485 -4.80 -21.64 1.46
N LEU A 486 -4.22 -21.85 0.27
CA LEU A 486 -3.59 -23.10 -0.09
C LEU A 486 -2.08 -23.02 0.17
N ILE A 487 -1.60 -23.89 1.05
CA ILE A 487 -0.23 -23.98 1.51
C ILE A 487 0.49 -25.09 0.74
N GLY A 488 1.49 -24.70 -0.03
CA GLY A 488 2.49 -25.61 -0.59
C GLY A 488 3.70 -25.73 0.34
N HIS A 489 4.63 -26.60 -0.03
CA HIS A 489 5.79 -26.92 0.78
C HIS A 489 7.04 -26.98 -0.11
N ILE A 490 8.06 -26.20 0.21
CA ILE A 490 9.27 -26.13 -0.61
C ILE A 490 10.00 -27.48 -0.58
N GLY A 491 10.18 -28.10 -1.74
CA GLY A 491 10.82 -29.42 -1.85
C GLY A 491 10.01 -30.56 -1.22
N ASN A 492 8.69 -30.39 -1.09
CA ASN A 492 7.79 -31.31 -0.37
C ASN A 492 8.17 -31.53 1.11
N ASP A 493 8.95 -30.62 1.71
CA ASP A 493 9.31 -30.70 3.12
C ASP A 493 8.17 -30.12 4.00
N ILE A 494 7.56 -30.97 4.83
CA ILE A 494 6.48 -30.60 5.76
C ILE A 494 6.86 -29.47 6.74
N ASP A 495 8.14 -29.22 6.94
CA ASP A 495 8.66 -28.14 7.80
C ASP A 495 8.84 -26.81 7.03
N ARG A 496 8.48 -26.75 5.74
CA ARG A 496 8.81 -25.65 4.82
C ARG A 496 7.57 -25.06 4.12
N PRO A 497 6.53 -24.62 4.86
CA PRO A 497 5.30 -24.11 4.27
C PRO A 497 5.48 -22.79 3.52
N ILE A 498 4.72 -22.62 2.44
CA ILE A 498 4.59 -21.40 1.65
C ILE A 498 3.13 -21.27 1.18
N ALA A 499 2.51 -20.11 1.40
CA ALA A 499 1.17 -19.83 0.90
C ALA A 499 1.25 -19.55 -0.61
N LEU A 500 0.61 -20.39 -1.41
CA LEU A 500 0.67 -20.31 -2.87
C LEU A 500 -0.53 -19.55 -3.45
N LEU A 501 -1.72 -19.79 -2.91
CA LEU A 501 -2.97 -19.30 -3.47
C LEU A 501 -3.93 -18.88 -2.35
N ARG A 502 -4.86 -17.99 -2.69
CA ARG A 502 -6.03 -17.69 -1.87
C ARG A 502 -7.26 -18.28 -2.51
N VAL A 503 -8.18 -18.73 -1.67
CA VAL A 503 -9.45 -19.27 -2.13
C VAL A 503 -10.59 -18.63 -1.36
N TYR A 504 -11.68 -18.37 -2.08
CA TYR A 504 -12.95 -18.02 -1.44
C TYR A 504 -13.62 -19.27 -0.90
N ASN A 505 -14.46 -19.11 0.13
CA ASN A 505 -15.21 -20.20 0.75
C ASN A 505 -16.62 -19.75 1.16
N GLY A 506 -17.32 -20.58 1.95
CA GLY A 506 -18.70 -20.29 2.37
C GLY A 506 -18.85 -19.03 3.23
N ALA A 507 -17.82 -18.68 4.02
CA ALA A 507 -17.80 -17.50 4.87
C ALA A 507 -17.30 -16.27 4.10
N SER A 508 -16.23 -16.43 3.33
CA SER A 508 -15.64 -15.39 2.49
C SER A 508 -16.02 -15.63 1.04
N LYS A 509 -17.14 -15.05 0.59
CA LYS A 509 -17.62 -15.20 -0.79
C LYS A 509 -17.00 -14.15 -1.72
N PRO A 510 -16.75 -14.48 -3.00
CA PRO A 510 -16.36 -13.48 -3.98
C PRO A 510 -17.47 -12.44 -4.10
N ARG A 511 -17.14 -11.15 -4.29
CA ARG A 511 -18.16 -10.11 -4.53
C ARG A 511 -18.78 -10.22 -5.91
N TRP A 512 -17.98 -10.51 -6.93
CA TRP A 512 -18.41 -10.63 -8.31
C TRP A 512 -18.49 -12.10 -8.73
N HIS A 513 -19.69 -12.68 -8.75
CA HIS A 513 -19.82 -14.14 -8.79
C HIS A 513 -21.10 -14.68 -9.45
N SER A 514 -22.09 -13.85 -9.75
CA SER A 514 -23.41 -14.32 -10.17
C SER A 514 -23.53 -14.58 -11.68
N ASN A 515 -22.84 -13.80 -12.51
CA ASN A 515 -23.02 -13.82 -13.98
C ASN A 515 -21.70 -13.87 -14.77
N ALA A 516 -20.55 -13.89 -14.09
CA ALA A 516 -19.20 -13.89 -14.69
C ALA A 516 -18.90 -12.69 -15.63
N LEU A 517 -19.74 -11.64 -15.62
CA LEU A 517 -19.55 -10.45 -16.45
C LEU A 517 -18.59 -9.44 -15.79
N LEU A 518 -18.47 -9.49 -14.46
CA LEU A 518 -17.68 -8.54 -13.68
C LEU A 518 -16.39 -9.17 -13.19
N SER A 519 -15.27 -8.46 -13.34
CA SER A 519 -13.96 -8.84 -12.83
C SER A 519 -13.21 -7.63 -12.27
N GLY A 520 -12.15 -7.83 -11.48
CA GLY A 520 -11.29 -6.75 -10.99
C GLY A 520 -10.78 -6.93 -9.56
N PHE A 521 -10.54 -5.81 -8.87
CA PHE A 521 -9.98 -5.77 -7.52
C PHE A 521 -10.82 -4.87 -6.62
N ARG A 522 -11.08 -5.31 -5.38
CA ARG A 522 -11.70 -4.48 -4.35
C ARG A 522 -10.95 -4.68 -3.04
N SER A 523 -10.49 -3.58 -2.45
CA SER A 523 -9.90 -3.58 -1.11
C SER A 523 -10.97 -3.44 -0.04
N GLN A 524 -10.55 -3.48 1.22
CA GLN A 524 -11.37 -3.09 2.36
C GLN A 524 -10.53 -2.21 3.29
N GLU A 525 -11.10 -1.13 3.77
CA GLU A 525 -10.49 -0.26 4.77
C GLU A 525 -10.17 -1.03 6.05
N PHE A 526 -9.04 -0.71 6.69
CA PHE A 526 -8.69 -1.30 7.98
C PHE A 526 -9.54 -0.69 9.08
N SER A 527 -10.20 -1.54 9.87
CA SER A 527 -11.06 -1.11 10.98
C SER A 527 -12.22 -0.18 10.58
N GLY A 528 -12.59 -0.16 9.31
CA GLY A 528 -13.68 0.66 8.76
C GLY A 528 -14.52 -0.11 7.74
N SER A 529 -15.43 0.61 7.08
CA SER A 529 -16.32 0.06 6.06
C SER A 529 -15.99 0.55 4.64
N GLY A 530 -15.01 1.45 4.50
CA GLY A 530 -14.60 1.96 3.21
C GLY A 530 -13.92 0.92 2.34
N TYR A 531 -13.79 1.23 1.05
CA TYR A 531 -13.08 0.40 0.08
C TYR A 531 -12.65 1.22 -1.14
N ASN A 532 -11.62 0.72 -1.82
CA ASN A 532 -11.30 1.12 -3.17
C ASN A 532 -11.62 -0.06 -4.10
N GLN A 533 -12.04 0.20 -5.32
CA GLN A 533 -12.26 -0.84 -6.31
C GLN A 533 -11.88 -0.42 -7.72
N MET A 534 -11.50 -1.42 -8.50
CA MET A 534 -11.40 -1.39 -9.94
C MET A 534 -12.29 -2.51 -10.46
N VAL A 535 -13.28 -2.19 -11.28
CA VAL A 535 -14.22 -3.16 -11.85
C VAL A 535 -14.19 -3.06 -13.36
N MET A 536 -14.04 -4.20 -14.02
CA MET A 536 -14.18 -4.38 -15.45
C MET A 536 -15.51 -5.11 -15.70
N ASP A 537 -16.27 -4.65 -16.69
CA ASP A 537 -17.52 -5.29 -17.12
C ASP A 537 -17.36 -5.72 -18.57
N ASP A 538 -17.49 -7.02 -18.83
CA ASP A 538 -17.35 -7.64 -20.15
C ASP A 538 -18.70 -7.96 -20.80
N SER A 539 -19.78 -7.30 -20.34
CA SER A 539 -21.10 -7.38 -20.97
C SER A 539 -21.02 -7.04 -22.46
N THR A 540 -21.66 -7.87 -23.30
CA THR A 540 -21.56 -7.77 -24.76
C THR A 540 -21.96 -6.37 -25.26
N GLY A 541 -21.03 -5.67 -25.93
CA GLY A 541 -21.28 -4.34 -26.51
C GLY A 541 -21.39 -3.22 -25.48
N GLN A 542 -21.09 -3.51 -24.20
CA GLN A 542 -21.25 -2.60 -23.07
C GLN A 542 -20.01 -2.63 -22.15
N ASN A 543 -18.82 -2.84 -22.74
CA ASN A 543 -17.57 -2.91 -21.98
C ASN A 543 -17.31 -1.61 -21.20
N ARG A 544 -16.93 -1.75 -19.93
CA ARG A 544 -16.63 -0.60 -19.07
C ARG A 544 -15.52 -0.90 -18.07
N VAL A 545 -14.88 0.17 -17.61
CA VAL A 545 -13.97 0.14 -16.46
C VAL A 545 -14.41 1.20 -15.45
N HIS A 546 -14.47 0.82 -14.18
CA HIS A 546 -14.87 1.68 -13.08
C HIS A 546 -13.81 1.67 -11.98
N LEU A 547 -13.15 2.80 -11.75
CA LEU A 547 -12.27 3.03 -10.60
C LEU A 547 -13.03 3.84 -9.55
N TYR A 548 -13.01 3.42 -8.29
CA TYR A 548 -13.83 4.02 -7.25
C TYR A 548 -13.19 3.99 -5.88
N SER A 549 -13.40 5.05 -5.10
CA SER A 549 -13.12 5.13 -3.67
C SER A 549 -14.37 5.56 -2.91
N SER A 550 -14.72 4.80 -1.86
CA SER A 550 -15.90 5.09 -1.04
C SER A 550 -15.74 6.31 -0.12
N SER A 551 -14.52 6.83 0.06
CA SER A 551 -14.22 7.90 1.01
C SER A 551 -14.99 9.21 0.72
N SER A 552 -15.20 9.52 -0.56
CA SER A 552 -16.00 10.67 -1.01
C SER A 552 -16.84 10.35 -2.23
N ASN A 553 -17.20 9.07 -2.42
CA ASN A 553 -17.83 8.55 -3.63
C ASN A 553 -17.09 9.03 -4.91
N ALA A 554 -15.76 9.03 -4.87
CA ALA A 554 -14.94 9.48 -5.97
C ALA A 554 -14.80 8.35 -6.99
N ALA A 555 -15.18 8.61 -8.24
CA ALA A 555 -15.25 7.61 -9.29
C ALA A 555 -14.69 8.11 -10.61
N LEU A 556 -13.98 7.24 -11.34
CA LEU A 556 -13.71 7.38 -12.76
C LEU A 556 -14.39 6.21 -13.48
N HIS A 557 -15.46 6.51 -14.21
CA HIS A 557 -16.13 5.55 -15.08
C HIS A 557 -15.63 5.76 -16.52
N LEU A 558 -15.32 4.68 -17.23
CA LEU A 558 -14.84 4.70 -18.61
C LEU A 558 -15.64 3.71 -19.47
N GLY A 559 -15.92 4.08 -20.72
CA GLY A 559 -16.61 3.23 -21.68
C GLY A 559 -18.13 3.34 -21.57
N TYR A 560 -18.81 2.23 -21.29
CA TYR A 560 -20.28 2.17 -21.18
C TYR A 560 -20.73 2.42 -19.73
N LEU A 561 -21.16 3.64 -19.44
CA LEU A 561 -21.46 4.09 -18.09
C LEU A 561 -22.83 3.57 -17.66
N ILE A 562 -22.88 2.86 -16.53
CA ILE A 562 -24.11 2.39 -15.89
C ILE A 562 -24.01 2.61 -14.38
N ASP A 563 -25.17 2.69 -13.73
CA ASP A 563 -25.26 2.52 -12.28
C ASP A 563 -24.90 1.07 -11.92
N GLN A 564 -24.26 0.86 -10.76
CA GLN A 564 -23.91 -0.47 -10.28
C GLN A 564 -23.95 -0.52 -8.76
N THR A 565 -24.66 -1.51 -8.25
CA THR A 565 -24.58 -1.93 -6.84
C THR A 565 -24.18 -3.39 -6.79
N ASP A 566 -22.97 -3.68 -6.30
CA ASP A 566 -22.40 -5.04 -6.26
C ASP A 566 -22.47 -5.79 -7.60
N ASN A 567 -23.24 -6.88 -7.68
CA ASN A 567 -23.44 -7.68 -8.89
C ASN A 567 -24.56 -7.14 -9.80
N THR A 568 -25.31 -6.16 -9.33
CA THR A 568 -26.49 -5.64 -10.02
C THR A 568 -26.07 -4.50 -10.94
N ARG A 569 -26.34 -4.68 -12.23
CA ARG A 569 -26.21 -3.65 -13.26
C ARG A 569 -27.50 -2.81 -13.25
N GLY A 570 -27.36 -1.50 -13.10
CA GLY A 570 -28.45 -0.54 -13.03
C GLY A 570 -28.70 0.19 -14.36
N SER A 571 -29.21 1.41 -14.25
CA SER A 571 -29.59 2.27 -15.38
C SER A 571 -28.38 2.66 -16.23
N TYR A 572 -28.60 2.85 -17.54
CA TYR A 572 -27.62 3.43 -18.45
C TYR A 572 -27.42 4.92 -18.16
N LEU A 573 -26.17 5.33 -17.96
CA LEU A 573 -25.77 6.70 -17.60
C LEU A 573 -25.07 7.45 -18.74
N GLY A 574 -24.66 6.75 -19.81
CA GLY A 574 -24.02 7.35 -20.99
C GLY A 574 -22.82 6.55 -21.51
N LYS A 575 -22.09 7.13 -22.48
CA LYS A 575 -20.84 6.57 -23.03
C LYS A 575 -19.74 7.62 -22.97
N GLY A 576 -18.51 7.20 -22.68
CA GLY A 576 -17.35 8.09 -22.64
C GLY A 576 -16.58 7.96 -21.33
N PHE A 577 -16.40 9.05 -20.61
CA PHE A 577 -15.85 9.05 -19.26
C PHE A 577 -16.68 9.94 -18.33
N ASP A 578 -16.82 9.51 -17.08
CA ASP A 578 -17.35 10.33 -15.99
C ASP A 578 -16.31 10.39 -14.86
N LEU A 579 -16.00 11.59 -14.39
CA LEU A 579 -15.21 11.80 -13.18
C LEU A 579 -16.09 12.53 -12.17
N SER A 580 -16.49 11.81 -11.13
CA SER A 580 -17.39 12.30 -10.09
C SER A 580 -16.75 12.18 -8.71
N SER A 581 -17.12 13.07 -7.80
CA SER A 581 -16.77 13.05 -6.38
C SER A 581 -17.76 13.93 -5.63
N GLU A 582 -18.19 13.51 -4.46
CA GLU A 582 -19.02 14.35 -3.56
C GLU A 582 -18.19 15.38 -2.77
N ALA A 583 -16.86 15.38 -2.97
CA ALA A 583 -15.93 16.34 -2.40
C ALA A 583 -15.41 17.34 -3.47
N TYR A 584 -14.16 17.80 -3.34
CA TYR A 584 -13.54 18.73 -4.28
C TYR A 584 -13.02 18.01 -5.53
N GLY A 585 -13.15 18.63 -6.70
CA GLY A 585 -12.63 18.13 -7.98
C GLY A 585 -11.94 19.22 -8.79
N ALA A 586 -10.87 18.87 -9.51
CA ALA A 586 -10.16 19.77 -10.41
C ALA A 586 -9.88 19.07 -11.73
N LEU A 587 -10.22 19.73 -12.85
CA LEU A 587 -10.01 19.23 -14.20
C LEU A 587 -9.11 20.23 -14.95
N ARG A 588 -8.06 19.74 -15.61
CA ARG A 588 -7.12 20.54 -16.41
C ARG A 588 -7.00 19.95 -17.81
N ALA A 589 -7.20 20.75 -18.84
CA ALA A 589 -7.07 20.30 -20.22
C ALA A 589 -6.34 21.35 -21.07
N GLY A 590 -5.21 20.97 -21.68
CA GLY A 590 -4.41 21.86 -22.53
C GLY A 590 -5.05 22.22 -23.89
N ARG A 591 -6.23 21.67 -24.19
CA ARG A 591 -6.96 21.88 -25.46
C ARG A 591 -8.49 22.02 -25.30
N GLY A 592 -9.00 22.15 -24.07
CA GLY A 592 -10.43 22.45 -23.81
C GLY A 592 -11.14 21.59 -22.74
N LEU A 593 -12.11 22.18 -22.00
CA LEU A 593 -12.83 21.59 -20.85
C LEU A 593 -14.27 22.15 -20.68
N PHE A 594 -15.29 21.30 -20.47
CA PHE A 594 -16.70 21.68 -20.18
C PHE A 594 -16.96 21.71 -18.65
N VAL A 595 -17.47 22.83 -18.09
CA VAL A 595 -17.63 23.04 -16.63
C VAL A 595 -18.97 23.73 -16.30
N THR A 596 -19.80 23.15 -15.44
CA THR A 596 -21.14 23.68 -15.06
C THR A 596 -21.40 23.58 -13.55
N THR A 597 -22.29 24.42 -13.00
CA THR A 597 -22.71 24.40 -11.58
C THR A 597 -24.24 24.34 -11.39
N HIS A 598 -24.99 23.96 -12.43
CA HIS A 598 -26.42 23.68 -12.31
C HIS A 598 -26.68 22.38 -11.52
N PRO A 599 -27.72 22.31 -10.67
CA PRO A 599 -28.08 21.07 -9.96
C PRO A 599 -28.50 19.97 -10.94
N VAL A 600 -27.95 18.77 -10.78
CA VAL A 600 -28.29 17.58 -11.58
C VAL A 600 -29.70 17.13 -11.24
N VAL A 601 -30.60 17.08 -12.23
CA VAL A 601 -31.98 16.61 -12.04
C VAL A 601 -32.17 15.16 -12.53
N SER A 602 -31.35 14.68 -13.48
CA SER A 602 -31.39 13.28 -13.96
C SER A 602 -30.14 12.74 -14.68
N GLN A 603 -29.39 13.53 -15.46
CA GLN A 603 -28.21 13.06 -16.23
C GLN A 603 -27.03 14.05 -16.15
N PRO A 604 -25.76 13.57 -16.15
CA PRO A 604 -24.58 14.43 -16.05
C PRO A 604 -24.35 15.40 -17.24
N LEU A 605 -24.92 15.12 -18.43
CA LEU A 605 -24.74 15.94 -19.64
C LEU A 605 -25.97 16.78 -20.03
N ASP A 606 -26.85 17.11 -19.08
CA ASP A 606 -28.03 17.96 -19.36
C ASP A 606 -27.66 19.45 -19.46
N ALA A 607 -27.45 19.94 -20.70
CA ALA A 607 -27.18 21.36 -21.00
C ALA A 607 -28.45 22.21 -21.21
N SER A 608 -29.66 21.65 -21.03
CA SER A 608 -30.94 22.26 -21.46
C SER A 608 -31.25 23.63 -20.85
N LEU A 609 -30.74 23.92 -19.64
CA LEU A 609 -30.89 25.22 -18.98
C LEU A 609 -30.00 26.29 -19.63
N ALA A 610 -28.74 25.95 -19.92
CA ALA A 610 -27.80 26.85 -20.59
C ALA A 610 -28.21 27.11 -22.06
N THR A 611 -28.70 26.08 -22.76
CA THR A 611 -29.18 26.24 -24.14
C THR A 611 -30.39 27.17 -24.21
N ARG A 612 -31.33 27.12 -23.25
CA ARG A 612 -32.48 28.04 -23.20
C ARG A 612 -32.06 29.51 -23.07
N GLN A 613 -31.04 29.80 -22.29
CA GLN A 613 -30.52 31.16 -22.12
C GLN A 613 -29.82 31.68 -23.39
N LEU A 614 -29.10 30.80 -24.09
CA LEU A 614 -28.50 31.11 -25.39
C LEU A 614 -29.57 31.35 -26.47
N THR A 615 -30.62 30.54 -26.53
CA THR A 615 -31.74 30.74 -27.45
C THR A 615 -32.50 32.05 -27.16
N GLY A 616 -32.69 32.41 -25.88
CA GLY A 616 -33.29 33.69 -25.50
C GLY A 616 -32.48 34.90 -25.98
N SER A 617 -31.15 34.82 -25.88
CA SER A 617 -30.24 35.88 -26.33
C SER A 617 -30.18 36.00 -27.85
N ALA A 618 -30.21 34.86 -28.57
CA ALA A 618 -30.30 34.83 -30.02
C ALA A 618 -31.59 35.51 -30.51
N ASN A 619 -32.75 35.27 -29.87
CA ASN A 619 -34.01 35.89 -30.26
C ASN A 619 -34.00 37.43 -30.10
N VAL A 620 -33.27 37.98 -29.12
CA VAL A 620 -33.10 39.43 -28.96
C VAL A 620 -32.26 40.01 -30.10
N LEU A 621 -31.20 39.31 -30.51
CA LEU A 621 -30.41 39.66 -31.70
C LEU A 621 -31.23 39.60 -32.99
N ASP A 622 -32.13 38.63 -33.13
CA ASP A 622 -33.03 38.51 -34.30
C ASP A 622 -33.99 39.70 -34.39
N CYS A 623 -34.62 40.09 -33.28
CA CYS A 623 -35.49 41.27 -33.22
C CYS A 623 -34.74 42.58 -33.54
N LEU A 624 -33.51 42.73 -33.05
CA LEU A 624 -32.66 43.89 -33.34
C LEU A 624 -32.16 43.86 -34.80
N SER A 625 -31.87 42.68 -35.35
CA SER A 625 -31.49 42.50 -36.76
C SER A 625 -32.62 42.88 -37.70
N GLN A 626 -33.85 42.42 -37.43
CA GLN A 626 -35.04 42.79 -38.20
C GLN A 626 -35.32 44.30 -38.11
N ALA A 627 -35.15 44.91 -36.93
CA ALA A 627 -35.29 46.36 -36.78
C ALA A 627 -34.21 47.16 -37.55
N SER A 628 -32.97 46.65 -37.61
CA SER A 628 -31.87 47.22 -38.39
C SER A 628 -32.06 47.09 -39.90
N GLU A 629 -32.50 45.92 -40.39
CA GLU A 629 -32.79 45.66 -41.81
C GLU A 629 -33.97 46.53 -42.32
N THR A 630 -35.00 46.70 -41.49
CA THR A 630 -36.15 47.59 -41.80
C THR A 630 -35.74 49.07 -41.87
N SER A 631 -34.60 49.43 -41.27
CA SER A 631 -34.05 50.78 -41.21
C SER A 631 -32.87 51.02 -42.19
N LYS A 632 -32.60 50.08 -43.10
CA LYS A 632 -31.46 50.10 -44.05
C LYS A 632 -30.06 50.21 -43.39
N ALA A 633 -29.91 49.68 -42.18
CA ALA A 633 -28.60 49.45 -41.55
C ALA A 633 -28.11 48.01 -41.85
N GLU A 634 -26.85 47.73 -41.54
CA GLU A 634 -26.25 46.40 -41.73
C GLU A 634 -26.92 45.37 -40.80
N SER A 635 -27.15 44.16 -41.33
CA SER A 635 -27.86 43.09 -40.65
C SER A 635 -27.02 42.53 -39.50
N LEU A 636 -27.67 42.19 -38.37
CA LEU A 636 -27.04 41.45 -37.26
C LEU A 636 -27.18 39.92 -37.45
N LYS A 637 -27.64 39.49 -38.63
CA LYS A 637 -27.93 38.09 -38.98
C LYS A 637 -26.73 37.17 -38.81
N ASP A 638 -25.51 37.61 -39.12
CA ASP A 638 -24.30 36.80 -38.92
C ASP A 638 -24.04 36.48 -37.45
N GLY A 639 -24.31 37.44 -36.55
CA GLY A 639 -24.24 37.24 -35.09
C GLY A 639 -25.35 36.31 -34.59
N HIS A 640 -26.58 36.49 -35.08
CA HIS A 640 -27.70 35.60 -34.78
C HIS A 640 -27.43 34.14 -35.22
N ASP A 641 -26.96 33.95 -36.46
CA ASP A 641 -26.77 32.63 -37.06
C ASP A 641 -25.62 31.87 -36.38
N THR A 642 -24.58 32.56 -35.92
CA THR A 642 -23.51 31.95 -35.10
C THR A 642 -24.01 31.52 -33.71
N PHE A 643 -24.86 32.32 -33.04
CA PHE A 643 -25.47 31.92 -31.77
C PHE A 643 -26.40 30.71 -31.91
N LYS A 644 -27.21 30.69 -32.97
CA LYS A 644 -28.14 29.58 -33.25
C LYS A 644 -27.39 28.28 -33.58
N ALA A 645 -26.35 28.34 -34.41
CA ALA A 645 -25.52 27.18 -34.72
C ALA A 645 -24.84 26.58 -33.47
N PHE A 646 -24.41 27.42 -32.52
CA PHE A 646 -23.83 26.96 -31.26
C PHE A 646 -24.87 26.34 -30.33
N ALA A 647 -26.08 26.89 -30.24
CA ALA A 647 -27.18 26.29 -29.47
C ALA A 647 -27.58 24.91 -30.04
N ASP A 648 -27.72 24.79 -31.36
CA ASP A 648 -28.04 23.53 -32.04
C ASP A 648 -26.94 22.46 -31.88
N ALA A 649 -25.67 22.88 -31.75
CA ALA A 649 -24.55 21.98 -31.50
C ALA A 649 -24.60 21.30 -30.11
N THR A 650 -25.36 21.85 -29.16
CA THR A 650 -25.47 21.35 -27.78
C THR A 650 -26.61 20.35 -27.55
N GLN A 651 -27.43 20.05 -28.57
CA GLN A 651 -28.64 19.22 -28.44
C GLN A 651 -28.57 17.96 -29.33
N HIS A 652 -28.39 16.79 -28.72
CA HIS A 652 -28.53 15.47 -29.35
C HIS A 652 -28.90 14.40 -28.31
N SER A 653 -29.51 13.28 -28.73
CA SER A 653 -29.86 12.15 -27.86
C SER A 653 -29.37 10.85 -28.50
N GLU A 654 -28.60 10.07 -27.75
CA GLU A 654 -28.02 8.80 -28.20
C GLU A 654 -28.69 7.62 -27.48
N ALA A 655 -29.21 6.67 -28.26
CA ALA A 655 -29.79 5.45 -27.72
C ALA A 655 -28.71 4.47 -27.24
N GLY A 656 -28.95 3.85 -26.09
CA GLY A 656 -28.18 2.68 -25.63
C GLY A 656 -28.28 1.55 -26.66
N ALA A 657 -27.21 0.76 -26.82
CA ALA A 657 -27.21 -0.34 -27.78
C ALA A 657 -28.22 -1.41 -27.35
N THR A 658 -29.33 -1.54 -28.09
CA THR A 658 -30.40 -2.54 -27.87
C THR A 658 -30.34 -3.71 -28.86
N GLY A 659 -29.19 -3.91 -29.52
CA GLY A 659 -29.01 -4.93 -30.54
C GLY A 659 -28.91 -6.36 -29.98
N GLY A 660 -30.00 -7.13 -30.11
CA GLY A 660 -30.07 -8.58 -30.35
C GLY A 660 -29.15 -9.53 -29.57
N GLY A 661 -29.71 -10.24 -28.58
CA GLY A 661 -29.18 -11.53 -28.08
C GLY A 661 -27.92 -11.49 -27.21
N GLY A 662 -27.34 -10.33 -26.91
CA GLY A 662 -26.17 -10.20 -26.04
C GLY A 662 -26.46 -10.49 -24.56
N VAL A 663 -25.46 -10.98 -23.83
CA VAL A 663 -25.56 -11.28 -22.39
C VAL A 663 -25.23 -10.02 -21.58
N THR A 664 -26.25 -9.34 -21.07
CA THR A 664 -26.13 -8.08 -20.32
C THR A 664 -26.77 -8.11 -18.92
N ALA A 665 -27.33 -9.26 -18.52
CA ALA A 665 -28.01 -9.47 -17.24
C ALA A 665 -29.15 -8.46 -16.92
N GLY A 666 -29.76 -7.85 -17.94
CA GLY A 666 -30.97 -7.02 -17.79
C GLY A 666 -30.74 -5.52 -17.52
N GLY A 667 -29.49 -5.04 -17.49
CA GLY A 667 -29.14 -3.63 -17.31
C GLY A 667 -28.63 -2.94 -18.58
N GLY A 668 -28.46 -1.62 -18.55
CA GLY A 668 -27.85 -0.86 -19.65
C GLY A 668 -28.76 -0.57 -20.85
N ALA A 669 -30.05 -0.31 -20.64
CA ALA A 669 -30.98 0.14 -21.69
C ALA A 669 -31.52 1.55 -21.37
N GLY A 670 -31.76 2.40 -22.39
CA GLY A 670 -32.27 3.77 -22.25
C GLY A 670 -31.59 4.78 -23.20
N ASP A 671 -32.00 6.06 -23.15
CA ASP A 671 -31.48 7.16 -23.98
C ASP A 671 -30.70 8.19 -23.11
N ALA A 672 -29.61 8.76 -23.64
CA ALA A 672 -28.79 9.77 -22.94
C ALA A 672 -28.48 11.00 -23.81
N GLY A 673 -28.38 12.18 -23.17
CA GLY A 673 -28.01 13.43 -23.84
C GLY A 673 -26.56 13.43 -24.38
N ALA A 674 -26.34 14.03 -25.55
CA ALA A 674 -25.05 14.15 -26.24
C ALA A 674 -24.91 15.52 -26.94
N PHE A 675 -23.67 15.94 -27.25
CA PHE A 675 -23.41 17.09 -28.13
C PHE A 675 -23.30 16.66 -29.58
N LYS A 676 -23.86 17.46 -30.48
CA LYS A 676 -23.88 17.21 -31.92
C LYS A 676 -22.56 17.59 -32.61
N GLN A 677 -21.77 18.50 -32.02
CA GLN A 677 -20.47 18.97 -32.52
C GLN A 677 -19.48 19.20 -31.35
N PRO A 678 -18.14 19.19 -31.58
CA PRO A 678 -17.15 19.39 -30.52
C PRO A 678 -17.10 20.86 -30.06
N VAL A 679 -17.85 21.20 -29.00
CA VAL A 679 -17.95 22.56 -28.43
C VAL A 679 -17.65 22.57 -26.92
N ILE A 680 -17.23 23.73 -26.38
CA ILE A 680 -17.02 23.96 -24.93
C ILE A 680 -18.05 25.00 -24.45
N LEU A 681 -18.79 24.68 -23.39
CA LEU A 681 -19.79 25.55 -22.75
C LEU A 681 -19.50 25.69 -21.23
N VAL A 682 -19.60 26.89 -20.66
CA VAL A 682 -19.37 27.12 -19.22
C VAL A 682 -20.54 27.92 -18.65
N ALA A 683 -21.20 27.41 -17.61
CA ALA A 683 -22.44 28.00 -17.05
C ALA A 683 -22.45 27.99 -15.50
N ALA A 684 -22.80 29.12 -14.88
CA ALA A 684 -22.96 29.22 -13.43
C ALA A 684 -24.07 30.22 -13.05
N PRO A 685 -24.93 29.89 -12.07
CA PRO A 685 -26.07 30.73 -11.70
C PRO A 685 -25.69 32.00 -10.91
N ALA A 686 -24.48 32.09 -10.34
CA ALA A 686 -24.04 33.23 -9.53
C ALA A 686 -22.98 34.14 -10.21
N GLY A 687 -22.17 33.61 -11.13
CA GLY A 687 -21.15 34.38 -11.85
C GLY A 687 -20.03 33.52 -12.42
N ILE A 688 -19.39 34.02 -13.48
CA ILE A 688 -18.24 33.39 -14.16
C ILE A 688 -17.20 34.50 -14.42
N GLY A 689 -15.94 34.29 -14.03
CA GLY A 689 -14.83 35.20 -14.34
C GLY A 689 -14.00 34.68 -15.52
N LEU A 690 -13.71 35.53 -16.51
CA LEU A 690 -12.95 35.18 -17.72
C LEU A 690 -11.86 36.25 -18.01
N SER A 691 -10.59 35.82 -18.16
CA SER A 691 -9.43 36.71 -18.42
C SER A 691 -8.64 36.21 -19.64
N THR A 692 -8.36 37.08 -20.61
CA THR A 692 -7.62 36.75 -21.84
C THR A 692 -6.94 37.99 -22.45
N GLN A 693 -5.81 37.80 -23.15
CA GLN A 693 -5.04 38.88 -23.76
C GLN A 693 -5.62 39.40 -25.10
N LYS A 694 -6.70 38.79 -25.62
CA LYS A 694 -7.31 39.18 -26.90
C LYS A 694 -8.77 39.60 -26.75
N SER A 695 -9.71 38.68 -26.61
CA SER A 695 -11.12 39.03 -26.42
C SER A 695 -11.83 38.04 -25.49
N THR A 696 -12.56 38.59 -24.53
CA THR A 696 -13.55 37.90 -23.70
C THR A 696 -14.93 38.42 -24.10
N HIS A 697 -15.89 37.52 -24.35
CA HIS A 697 -17.29 37.90 -24.58
C HIS A 697 -18.11 37.60 -23.31
N VAL A 698 -18.86 38.57 -22.81
CA VAL A 698 -19.64 38.48 -21.56
C VAL A 698 -21.04 39.03 -21.81
N ALA A 699 -22.08 38.27 -21.39
CA ALA A 699 -23.47 38.70 -21.37
C ALA A 699 -24.02 38.57 -19.94
N ALA A 700 -24.82 39.53 -19.48
CA ALA A 700 -25.44 39.53 -18.16
C ALA A 700 -26.81 40.22 -18.19
N ASP A 701 -27.78 39.67 -17.43
CA ASP A 701 -29.17 40.14 -17.42
C ASP A 701 -29.41 41.42 -16.60
N GLN A 702 -28.41 41.91 -15.84
CA GLN A 702 -28.54 43.14 -15.03
C GLN A 702 -27.50 44.20 -15.37
N HIS A 703 -26.21 43.94 -15.19
CA HIS A 703 -25.15 44.89 -15.52
C HIS A 703 -23.99 44.20 -16.23
N ILE A 704 -23.52 44.82 -17.31
CA ILE A 704 -22.29 44.48 -18.01
C ILE A 704 -21.41 45.73 -17.98
N ASN A 705 -20.29 45.69 -17.26
CA ASN A 705 -19.28 46.75 -17.27
C ASN A 705 -18.18 46.38 -18.26
N ILE A 706 -18.03 47.13 -19.35
CA ILE A 706 -16.99 46.91 -20.37
C ILE A 706 -16.03 48.10 -20.34
N VAL A 707 -14.76 47.83 -20.06
CA VAL A 707 -13.67 48.80 -20.16
C VAL A 707 -12.71 48.32 -21.24
N SER A 708 -12.57 49.08 -22.32
CA SER A 708 -11.66 48.81 -23.44
C SER A 708 -10.68 49.96 -23.57
N GLY A 709 -9.39 49.65 -23.71
CA GLY A 709 -8.34 50.65 -23.98
C GLY A 709 -8.28 51.12 -25.43
N GLN A 710 -9.18 50.63 -26.30
CA GLN A 710 -9.31 51.08 -27.69
C GLN A 710 -10.79 51.30 -28.02
N SER A 711 -11.38 50.52 -28.91
CA SER A 711 -12.77 50.71 -29.31
C SER A 711 -13.72 49.86 -28.46
N THR A 712 -14.83 50.46 -28.02
CA THR A 712 -15.99 49.77 -27.42
C THR A 712 -17.21 50.06 -28.27
N HIS A 713 -17.89 49.01 -28.76
CA HIS A 713 -19.18 49.15 -29.45
C HIS A 713 -20.31 48.89 -28.44
N VAL A 714 -21.21 49.85 -28.28
CA VAL A 714 -22.32 49.79 -27.31
C VAL A 714 -23.65 49.92 -28.06
N ALA A 715 -24.48 48.87 -28.01
CA ALA A 715 -25.88 48.92 -28.43
C ALA A 715 -26.76 48.86 -27.17
N THR A 716 -27.63 49.85 -26.96
CA THR A 716 -28.51 49.96 -25.77
C THR A 716 -29.94 50.25 -26.20
N GLY A 717 -30.87 49.44 -25.70
CA GLY A 717 -32.29 49.52 -26.06
C GLY A 717 -33.11 50.55 -25.29
N LYS A 718 -32.55 51.28 -24.31
CA LYS A 718 -33.30 52.29 -23.53
C LYS A 718 -32.60 53.63 -23.37
N SER A 719 -31.34 53.68 -22.97
CA SER A 719 -30.62 54.95 -22.85
C SER A 719 -29.11 54.73 -23.02
N LEU A 720 -28.49 55.57 -23.84
CA LEU A 720 -27.04 55.70 -23.96
C LEU A 720 -26.62 56.98 -23.24
N ILE A 721 -25.89 56.85 -22.14
CA ILE A 721 -25.26 57.99 -21.47
C ILE A 721 -23.77 57.89 -21.79
N ALA A 722 -23.24 58.87 -22.54
CA ALA A 722 -21.86 58.91 -22.97
C ALA A 722 -21.17 60.14 -22.36
N SER A 723 -20.06 59.92 -21.65
CA SER A 723 -19.13 60.97 -21.23
C SER A 723 -17.81 60.75 -21.95
N ILE A 724 -17.39 61.75 -22.74
CA ILE A 724 -16.30 61.61 -23.71
C ILE A 724 -15.31 62.76 -23.50
N THR A 725 -14.04 62.43 -23.27
CA THR A 725 -12.99 63.41 -22.90
C THR A 725 -12.32 64.08 -24.09
N GLU A 726 -12.34 63.47 -25.27
CA GLU A 726 -11.63 64.01 -26.44
C GLU A 726 -12.56 64.43 -27.58
N LYS A 727 -13.40 63.52 -28.12
CA LYS A 727 -14.28 63.88 -29.24
C LYS A 727 -15.51 62.98 -29.35
N LEU A 728 -16.70 63.58 -29.38
CA LEU A 728 -17.94 62.93 -29.80
C LEU A 728 -18.21 63.28 -31.28
N SER A 729 -18.29 62.27 -32.16
CA SER A 729 -18.63 62.46 -33.57
C SER A 729 -19.95 61.74 -33.88
N LEU A 730 -20.95 62.49 -34.36
CA LEU A 730 -22.25 61.96 -34.77
C LEU A 730 -22.41 62.19 -36.29
N PHE A 731 -22.62 61.13 -37.07
CA PHE A 731 -22.77 61.20 -38.53
C PHE A 731 -24.04 60.49 -39.00
N VAL A 732 -24.83 61.13 -39.86
CA VAL A 732 -26.08 60.58 -40.42
C VAL A 732 -26.08 60.81 -41.93
N GLN A 733 -26.06 59.73 -42.73
CA GLN A 733 -25.82 59.83 -44.17
C GLN A 733 -27.10 60.09 -45.00
N ASN A 734 -28.28 59.58 -44.61
CA ASN A 734 -29.46 59.58 -45.50
C ASN A 734 -30.83 59.94 -44.88
N ALA A 735 -30.94 60.20 -43.56
CA ALA A 735 -32.24 60.38 -42.88
C ALA A 735 -32.45 61.76 -42.21
N GLY A 736 -31.43 62.62 -42.19
CA GLY A 736 -31.44 63.88 -41.43
C GLY A 736 -31.34 63.67 -39.91
N MET A 737 -30.78 64.64 -39.21
CA MET A 737 -30.71 64.65 -37.75
C MET A 737 -31.83 65.54 -37.19
N LYS A 738 -32.55 65.08 -36.16
CA LYS A 738 -33.55 65.88 -35.44
C LYS A 738 -33.23 65.91 -33.95
N LEU A 739 -33.09 67.11 -33.40
CA LEU A 739 -32.94 67.35 -31.97
C LEU A 739 -34.31 67.78 -31.43
N PHE A 740 -34.89 67.01 -30.51
CA PHE A 740 -36.19 67.32 -29.89
C PHE A 740 -36.01 67.52 -28.39
N ALA A 741 -36.59 68.59 -27.84
CA ALA A 741 -36.77 68.77 -26.41
C ALA A 741 -38.25 69.02 -26.12
N ALA A 742 -38.88 68.14 -25.31
CA ALA A 742 -40.33 68.15 -25.12
C ALA A 742 -40.82 69.24 -24.13
N LYS A 743 -39.96 69.67 -23.18
CA LYS A 743 -40.28 70.70 -22.17
C LYS A 743 -39.07 71.58 -21.78
N GLY A 744 -37.94 71.48 -22.48
CA GLY A 744 -36.69 72.16 -22.13
C GLY A 744 -36.01 72.83 -23.32
N LYS A 745 -35.05 73.72 -23.06
CA LYS A 745 -34.27 74.47 -24.06
C LYS A 745 -33.31 73.53 -24.81
N VAL A 746 -33.20 73.69 -26.13
CA VAL A 746 -32.05 73.18 -26.90
C VAL A 746 -31.09 74.36 -27.09
N GLU A 747 -29.85 74.22 -26.60
CA GLU A 747 -28.83 75.27 -26.66
C GLU A 747 -27.58 74.76 -27.34
N VAL A 748 -27.07 75.51 -28.32
CA VAL A 748 -25.81 75.25 -29.04
C VAL A 748 -24.92 76.47 -28.82
N GLN A 749 -23.80 76.29 -28.12
CA GLN A 749 -22.84 77.35 -27.81
C GLN A 749 -21.43 76.90 -28.18
N ALA A 750 -20.62 77.82 -28.72
CA ALA A 750 -19.17 77.67 -28.84
C ALA A 750 -18.51 78.81 -28.05
N HIS A 751 -17.57 78.46 -27.16
CA HIS A 751 -16.96 79.42 -26.23
C HIS A 751 -15.67 80.06 -26.77
N ALA A 752 -14.98 79.41 -27.70
CA ALA A 752 -13.67 79.87 -28.21
C ALA A 752 -13.58 79.94 -29.74
N ASP A 753 -14.61 79.53 -30.48
CA ASP A 753 -14.63 79.54 -31.95
C ASP A 753 -16.06 79.70 -32.50
N ASN A 754 -16.22 79.75 -33.82
CA ASN A 754 -17.50 79.99 -34.48
C ASN A 754 -18.48 78.81 -34.34
N VAL A 755 -19.79 79.12 -34.36
CA VAL A 755 -20.83 78.14 -34.68
C VAL A 755 -21.17 78.32 -36.15
N GLU A 756 -20.72 77.42 -37.02
CA GLU A 756 -21.06 77.44 -38.45
C GLU A 756 -22.27 76.53 -38.73
N VAL A 757 -23.33 77.10 -39.30
CA VAL A 757 -24.51 76.35 -39.77
C VAL A 757 -24.66 76.57 -41.27
N THR A 758 -24.17 75.63 -42.06
CA THR A 758 -24.19 75.66 -43.53
C THR A 758 -25.25 74.70 -44.09
N ALA A 759 -26.02 75.15 -45.08
CA ALA A 759 -27.02 74.32 -45.76
C ALA A 759 -26.93 74.52 -47.28
N GLN A 760 -26.90 73.42 -48.05
CA GLN A 760 -26.77 73.48 -49.51
C GLN A 760 -28.05 73.94 -50.24
N LYS A 761 -29.23 73.86 -49.59
CA LYS A 761 -30.54 74.22 -50.19
C LYS A 761 -31.17 75.46 -49.54
N SER A 762 -31.78 75.32 -48.37
CA SER A 762 -32.37 76.45 -47.64
C SER A 762 -32.13 76.32 -46.14
N LEU A 763 -31.82 77.44 -45.51
CA LEU A 763 -31.80 77.58 -44.05
C LEU A 763 -33.07 78.36 -43.65
N LEU A 764 -33.98 77.72 -42.91
CA LEU A 764 -35.21 78.35 -42.43
C LEU A 764 -35.08 78.63 -40.92
N LEU A 765 -34.98 79.91 -40.55
CA LEU A 765 -35.15 80.36 -39.17
C LEU A 765 -36.55 80.93 -39.00
N ALA A 766 -37.41 80.24 -38.26
CA ALA A 766 -38.80 80.65 -38.01
C ALA A 766 -39.13 80.57 -36.52
N SER A 767 -39.68 81.65 -35.96
CA SER A 767 -40.33 81.66 -34.64
C SER A 767 -41.83 81.80 -34.88
N VAL A 768 -42.64 80.90 -34.32
CA VAL A 768 -44.08 80.81 -34.64
C VAL A 768 -44.93 81.71 -33.72
N THR A 769 -44.44 82.03 -32.52
CA THR A 769 -45.22 82.80 -31.52
C THR A 769 -44.59 84.11 -31.07
N GLU A 770 -43.27 84.29 -31.18
CA GLU A 770 -42.60 85.47 -30.61
C GLU A 770 -41.72 86.20 -31.63
N LYS A 771 -40.39 86.17 -31.48
CA LYS A 771 -39.46 86.93 -32.32
C LYS A 771 -38.26 86.10 -32.77
N VAL A 772 -37.69 86.46 -33.92
CA VAL A 772 -36.33 86.10 -34.31
C VAL A 772 -35.47 87.35 -34.13
N GLN A 773 -34.45 87.30 -33.29
CA GLN A 773 -33.57 88.44 -32.98
C GLN A 773 -32.15 88.13 -33.46
N ALA A 774 -31.61 88.99 -34.32
CA ALA A 774 -30.22 88.96 -34.75
C ALA A 774 -29.53 90.26 -34.32
N SER A 775 -28.36 90.15 -33.69
CA SER A 775 -27.56 91.27 -33.21
C SER A 775 -26.08 90.96 -33.41
N ALA A 776 -25.31 91.89 -33.96
CA ALA A 776 -23.87 91.76 -34.13
C ALA A 776 -23.18 93.08 -33.75
N GLN A 777 -21.99 92.98 -33.14
CA GLN A 777 -21.27 94.16 -32.64
C GLN A 777 -20.66 95.01 -33.78
N GLN A 778 -20.27 94.39 -34.89
CA GLN A 778 -19.64 95.09 -36.01
C GLN A 778 -20.58 95.34 -37.20
N GLU A 779 -21.32 94.33 -37.65
CA GLU A 779 -22.09 94.41 -38.89
C GLU A 779 -23.14 93.30 -38.96
N ILE A 780 -24.37 93.64 -39.36
CA ILE A 780 -25.36 92.66 -39.86
C ILE A 780 -25.53 92.92 -41.35
N LEU A 781 -25.16 91.95 -42.18
CA LEU A 781 -25.26 92.04 -43.63
C LEU A 781 -26.16 90.91 -44.15
N LEU A 782 -27.31 91.29 -44.72
CA LEU A 782 -28.19 90.36 -45.43
C LEU A 782 -28.00 90.58 -46.92
N THR A 783 -27.47 89.58 -47.63
CA THR A 783 -27.20 89.67 -49.08
C THR A 783 -28.05 88.68 -49.86
N SER A 784 -28.47 89.08 -51.05
CA SER A 784 -29.11 88.19 -52.01
C SER A 784 -28.92 88.72 -53.43
N GLY A 785 -28.26 87.95 -54.31
CA GLY A 785 -28.13 88.29 -55.73
C GLY A 785 -27.55 89.68 -56.05
N GLY A 786 -26.68 90.22 -55.18
CA GLY A 786 -26.09 91.55 -55.32
C GLY A 786 -26.87 92.70 -54.70
N ALA A 787 -28.11 92.48 -54.23
CA ALA A 787 -28.80 93.39 -53.33
C ALA A 787 -28.39 93.13 -51.87
N TYR A 788 -28.37 94.16 -51.05
CA TYR A 788 -28.09 94.02 -49.63
C TYR A 788 -28.87 95.00 -48.76
N ILE A 789 -29.14 94.54 -47.53
CA ILE A 789 -29.52 95.37 -46.40
C ILE A 789 -28.40 95.25 -45.39
N ARG A 790 -27.72 96.36 -45.11
CA ARG A 790 -26.60 96.42 -44.19
C ARG A 790 -26.94 97.33 -43.02
N LEU A 791 -26.78 96.81 -41.80
CA LEU A 791 -26.85 97.60 -40.58
C LEU A 791 -25.45 97.68 -39.98
N LYS A 792 -24.87 98.88 -39.97
CA LYS A 792 -23.49 99.12 -39.50
C LYS A 792 -23.36 100.54 -38.94
N GLY A 793 -22.78 100.68 -37.75
CA GLY A 793 -22.51 101.99 -37.15
C GLY A 793 -23.74 102.85 -36.82
N GLY A 794 -24.94 102.27 -36.81
CA GLY A 794 -26.21 102.99 -36.62
C GLY A 794 -26.92 103.36 -37.93
N ASP A 795 -26.28 103.13 -39.08
CA ASP A 795 -26.86 103.39 -40.39
C ASP A 795 -27.55 102.14 -40.96
N ILE A 796 -28.62 102.36 -41.73
CA ILE A 796 -29.29 101.32 -42.53
C ILE A 796 -29.05 101.65 -44.01
N GLU A 797 -28.20 100.85 -44.66
CA GLU A 797 -27.96 100.94 -46.10
C GLU A 797 -28.86 99.91 -46.81
N ILE A 798 -29.78 100.39 -47.65
CA ILE A 798 -30.62 99.54 -48.50
C ILE A 798 -30.20 99.77 -49.95
N HIS A 799 -29.46 98.82 -50.51
CA HIS A 799 -28.95 98.90 -51.87
C HIS A 799 -29.47 97.72 -52.69
N ALA A 800 -30.03 98.01 -53.85
CA ALA A 800 -30.40 97.01 -54.84
C ALA A 800 -29.87 97.43 -56.22
N PRO A 801 -29.29 96.52 -57.01
CA PRO A 801 -28.89 96.80 -58.39
C PRO A 801 -30.10 97.00 -59.33
N GLY A 802 -31.32 96.70 -58.87
CA GLY A 802 -32.59 96.93 -59.56
C GLY A 802 -33.53 97.89 -58.81
N LYS A 803 -34.85 97.75 -59.02
CA LYS A 803 -35.87 98.60 -58.37
C LYS A 803 -36.03 98.25 -56.88
N ILE A 804 -35.97 99.26 -56.01
CA ILE A 804 -36.47 99.16 -54.62
C ILE A 804 -37.95 99.57 -54.66
N ASP A 805 -38.87 98.62 -54.46
CA ASP A 805 -40.32 98.86 -54.50
C ASP A 805 -40.89 98.90 -53.08
N ILE A 806 -41.23 100.09 -52.59
CA ILE A 806 -41.77 100.30 -51.23
C ILE A 806 -43.27 100.60 -51.34
N LYS A 807 -44.12 99.67 -50.94
CA LYS A 807 -45.59 99.79 -51.05
C LYS A 807 -46.24 99.99 -49.68
N GLY A 808 -46.85 101.16 -49.46
CA GLY A 808 -47.59 101.52 -48.25
C GLY A 808 -48.45 102.78 -48.47
N ALA A 809 -49.58 102.89 -47.77
CA ALA A 809 -50.56 103.98 -47.95
C ALA A 809 -50.18 105.29 -47.24
N GLN A 810 -49.20 105.27 -46.34
CA GLN A 810 -48.67 106.45 -45.64
C GLN A 810 -47.17 106.25 -45.40
N HIS A 811 -46.37 107.27 -45.72
CA HIS A 811 -44.91 107.26 -45.52
C HIS A 811 -44.55 108.52 -44.73
N ALA A 812 -44.18 108.34 -43.46
CA ALA A 812 -43.81 109.42 -42.56
C ALA A 812 -42.34 109.23 -42.13
N PHE A 813 -41.44 110.05 -42.67
CA PHE A 813 -40.06 110.13 -42.20
C PHE A 813 -39.98 111.19 -41.09
N SER A 814 -40.14 110.73 -39.85
CA SER A 814 -39.97 111.55 -38.65
C SER A 814 -38.47 111.76 -38.38
N GLY A 815 -38.08 112.90 -37.81
CA GLY A 815 -36.69 113.16 -37.40
C GLY A 815 -36.13 112.11 -36.43
N PRO A 816 -34.79 112.06 -36.24
CA PRO A 816 -34.12 110.94 -35.60
C PRO A 816 -34.65 110.68 -34.19
N THR A 817 -35.16 109.47 -33.96
CA THR A 817 -35.37 108.91 -32.62
C THR A 817 -34.34 107.79 -32.47
N SER A 818 -33.52 107.81 -31.42
CA SER A 818 -32.62 106.71 -31.15
C SER A 818 -33.38 105.61 -30.41
N MET A 819 -33.21 104.38 -30.88
CA MET A 819 -33.61 103.19 -30.16
C MET A 819 -32.32 102.52 -29.74
N ASP A 820 -31.89 102.79 -28.51
CA ASP A 820 -30.71 102.16 -27.93
C ASP A 820 -31.07 100.70 -27.64
N VAL A 821 -30.73 99.80 -28.57
CA VAL A 821 -30.83 98.35 -28.36
C VAL A 821 -29.71 97.95 -27.40
N ASN A 822 -29.83 98.39 -26.15
CA ASN A 822 -29.17 97.75 -25.03
C ASN A 822 -29.72 96.34 -24.98
N ASN A 823 -28.94 95.38 -25.46
CA ASN A 823 -29.23 93.97 -25.30
C ASN A 823 -29.48 93.72 -23.80
N PRO A 824 -30.70 93.35 -23.37
CA PRO A 824 -31.03 93.21 -21.94
C PRO A 824 -30.28 92.06 -21.27
N ALA A 825 -29.46 91.31 -22.01
CA ALA A 825 -28.70 90.18 -21.49
C ALA A 825 -27.56 90.57 -20.53
N PHE A 826 -27.17 91.84 -20.40
CA PHE A 826 -26.05 92.22 -19.52
C PHE A 826 -26.23 93.53 -18.76
N LYS A 827 -27.48 94.00 -18.52
CA LYS A 827 -27.71 95.24 -17.76
C LYS A 827 -27.67 95.07 -16.24
N ASP A 828 -27.75 93.83 -15.74
CA ASP A 828 -27.74 93.55 -14.31
C ASP A 828 -26.91 92.30 -13.99
N LEU A 829 -25.70 92.21 -14.54
CA LEU A 829 -24.68 91.44 -13.83
C LEU A 829 -24.23 92.34 -12.67
N PRO A 830 -24.39 91.90 -11.40
CA PRO A 830 -24.04 92.74 -10.26
C PRO A 830 -22.58 93.13 -10.40
N THR A 831 -22.32 94.42 -10.62
CA THR A 831 -20.97 94.95 -10.54
C THR A 831 -20.65 95.13 -9.07
N GLN A 832 -19.64 94.43 -8.59
CA GLN A 832 -19.14 94.67 -7.25
C GLN A 832 -18.10 95.78 -7.34
N ARG A 833 -18.32 96.87 -6.63
CA ARG A 833 -17.33 97.95 -6.57
C ARG A 833 -16.14 97.45 -5.76
N LEU A 834 -15.03 97.18 -6.43
CA LEU A 834 -13.76 96.85 -5.82
C LEU A 834 -12.93 98.13 -5.71
N MET A 835 -12.12 98.21 -4.66
CA MET A 835 -11.17 99.30 -4.46
C MET A 835 -9.78 98.71 -4.47
N LEU A 836 -8.98 99.05 -5.47
CA LEU A 836 -7.55 98.77 -5.42
C LEU A 836 -6.89 99.82 -4.54
N ASN A 837 -6.27 99.39 -3.46
CA ASN A 837 -5.51 100.26 -2.59
C ASN A 837 -4.02 99.98 -2.77
N THR A 838 -3.28 100.95 -3.31
CA THR A 838 -1.83 100.82 -3.55
C THR A 838 -1.02 100.81 -2.24
N MET A 839 -1.64 101.15 -1.10
CA MET A 839 -1.05 101.16 0.24
C MET A 839 -1.44 99.92 1.09
N ALA A 840 -2.10 98.91 0.51
CA ALA A 840 -2.58 97.75 1.27
C ALA A 840 -1.46 96.80 1.75
N SER A 841 -0.26 96.86 1.15
CA SER A 841 0.85 95.97 1.51
C SER A 841 1.63 96.49 2.72
N PRO A 842 1.95 95.66 3.72
CA PRO A 842 2.80 96.06 4.86
C PRO A 842 4.24 96.44 4.46
N SER A 843 4.65 96.13 3.22
CA SER A 843 5.94 96.53 2.63
C SER A 843 5.89 97.89 1.90
N ALA A 844 4.73 98.54 1.84
CA ALA A 844 4.56 99.82 1.16
C ALA A 844 5.26 100.95 1.94
N THR A 845 6.40 101.43 1.43
CA THR A 845 7.19 102.52 2.01
C THR A 845 6.49 103.86 1.84
N SER A 846 5.45 104.14 2.63
CA SER A 846 4.83 105.45 3.01
C SER A 846 4.70 106.60 1.99
N VAL A 847 5.01 106.41 0.71
CA VAL A 847 5.06 107.46 -0.31
C VAL A 847 4.09 107.06 -1.42
N VAL A 848 2.87 107.59 -1.33
CA VAL A 848 1.85 107.47 -2.38
C VAL A 848 2.40 108.12 -3.65
N PRO A 849 2.34 107.47 -4.83
CA PRO A 849 2.81 108.07 -6.08
C PRO A 849 1.78 109.09 -6.60
N VAL A 850 1.48 110.12 -5.80
CA VAL A 850 0.54 111.20 -6.13
C VAL A 850 1.04 111.91 -7.38
N GLY A 851 0.20 112.00 -8.41
CA GLY A 851 0.61 112.57 -9.70
C GLY A 851 1.21 111.56 -10.68
N MET A 852 1.35 110.27 -10.32
CA MET A 852 1.82 109.23 -11.25
C MET A 852 0.68 108.75 -12.16
N PRO A 853 0.85 108.81 -13.50
CA PRO A 853 -0.13 108.26 -14.43
C PRO A 853 -0.16 106.73 -14.36
N TYR A 854 -1.35 106.16 -14.49
CA TYR A 854 -1.58 104.73 -14.58
C TYR A 854 -2.53 104.38 -15.72
N LYS A 855 -2.40 103.14 -16.19
CA LYS A 855 -3.29 102.45 -17.11
C LYS A 855 -3.69 101.12 -16.48
N LEU A 856 -4.98 100.89 -16.34
CA LEU A 856 -5.56 99.67 -15.82
C LEU A 856 -6.20 98.90 -16.97
N TYR A 857 -5.80 97.66 -17.12
CA TYR A 857 -6.31 96.71 -18.10
C TYR A 857 -7.13 95.64 -17.40
N ALA A 858 -8.20 95.18 -18.02
CA ALA A 858 -8.98 93.99 -17.63
C ALA A 858 -8.90 92.99 -18.78
N ASP A 859 -8.43 91.77 -18.52
CA ASP A 859 -8.21 90.71 -19.51
C ASP A 859 -7.48 91.20 -20.78
N GLY A 860 -6.50 92.10 -20.59
CA GLY A 860 -5.67 92.69 -21.65
C GLY A 860 -6.26 93.94 -22.34
N ALA A 861 -7.53 94.29 -22.08
CA ALA A 861 -8.16 95.50 -22.62
C ALA A 861 -8.05 96.69 -21.65
N LEU A 862 -7.67 97.88 -22.13
CA LEU A 862 -7.56 99.07 -21.29
C LEU A 862 -8.95 99.51 -20.80
N VAL A 863 -9.21 99.39 -19.49
CA VAL A 863 -10.52 99.74 -18.89
C VAL A 863 -10.51 101.08 -18.16
N LYS A 864 -9.35 101.56 -17.72
CA LYS A 864 -9.24 102.86 -17.02
C LYS A 864 -7.83 103.43 -17.16
N GLN A 865 -7.70 104.74 -17.34
CA GLN A 865 -6.41 105.43 -17.28
C GLN A 865 -6.57 106.78 -16.58
N GLY A 866 -5.56 107.20 -15.84
CA GLY A 866 -5.65 108.42 -15.02
C GLY A 866 -4.35 108.69 -14.27
N VAL A 867 -4.43 109.52 -13.24
CA VAL A 867 -3.29 109.89 -12.39
C VAL A 867 -3.69 109.63 -10.94
N PHE A 868 -2.80 109.03 -10.15
CA PHE A 868 -3.11 108.77 -8.73
C PHE A 868 -3.28 110.07 -7.95
N ASP A 869 -4.34 110.13 -7.15
CA ASP A 869 -4.58 111.23 -6.22
C ASP A 869 -3.85 111.02 -4.89
N LYS A 870 -4.04 111.95 -3.94
CA LYS A 870 -3.41 111.90 -2.62
C LYS A 870 -3.79 110.69 -1.77
N THR A 871 -4.85 109.96 -2.13
CA THR A 871 -5.37 108.81 -1.38
C THR A 871 -4.77 107.48 -1.84
N GLY A 872 -4.19 107.41 -3.04
CA GLY A 872 -3.59 106.19 -3.59
C GLY A 872 -4.59 105.06 -3.88
N GLN A 873 -5.89 105.34 -3.80
CA GLN A 873 -6.95 104.36 -4.01
C GLN A 873 -7.55 104.48 -5.42
N LEU A 874 -7.86 103.33 -6.03
CA LEU A 874 -8.40 103.23 -7.39
C LEU A 874 -9.70 102.41 -7.39
N PRO A 875 -10.88 103.05 -7.55
CA PRO A 875 -12.14 102.33 -7.68
C PRO A 875 -12.23 101.61 -9.02
N ILE A 876 -12.66 100.34 -8.98
CA ILE A 876 -12.95 99.48 -10.12
C ILE A 876 -14.37 98.94 -9.97
N ASP A 877 -15.17 99.10 -11.01
CA ASP A 877 -16.47 98.43 -11.10
C ASP A 877 -16.23 97.04 -11.71
N HIS A 878 -16.11 96.03 -10.84
CA HIS A 878 -15.72 94.68 -11.24
C HIS A 878 -16.91 93.87 -11.77
N GLN A 879 -16.70 93.17 -12.88
CA GLN A 879 -17.67 92.25 -13.48
C GLN A 879 -17.24 90.81 -13.22
N VAL A 880 -18.16 89.95 -12.76
CA VAL A 880 -17.90 88.56 -12.34
C VAL A 880 -17.26 87.68 -13.44
N THR A 881 -17.28 88.12 -14.70
CA THR A 881 -16.67 87.44 -15.85
C THR A 881 -15.23 87.87 -16.13
N THR A 882 -14.72 88.93 -15.49
CA THR A 882 -13.33 89.41 -15.66
C THR A 882 -12.37 88.50 -14.89
N GLN A 883 -11.37 87.94 -15.57
CA GLN A 883 -10.46 86.96 -14.96
C GLN A 883 -9.18 87.59 -14.37
N LYS A 884 -8.71 88.71 -14.94
CA LYS A 884 -7.47 89.35 -14.51
C LYS A 884 -7.49 90.85 -14.72
N TYR A 885 -6.90 91.61 -13.79
CA TYR A 885 -6.55 93.01 -13.99
C TYR A 885 -5.03 93.20 -14.08
N THR A 886 -4.57 94.14 -14.91
CA THR A 886 -3.17 94.56 -14.96
C THR A 886 -3.08 96.07 -14.81
N LEU A 887 -2.41 96.52 -13.76
CA LEU A 887 -2.15 97.94 -13.52
C LEU A 887 -0.73 98.27 -13.99
N GLU A 888 -0.61 99.13 -14.99
CA GLU A 888 0.64 99.65 -15.53
C GLU A 888 0.83 101.10 -15.08
N MET A 889 1.92 101.37 -14.38
CA MET A 889 2.31 102.71 -13.96
C MET A 889 3.34 103.28 -14.94
N ALA A 890 3.34 104.61 -15.10
CA ALA A 890 4.20 105.28 -16.07
C ALA A 890 5.72 105.10 -15.81
N ASN A 891 6.13 104.68 -14.62
CA ASN A 891 7.51 104.29 -14.31
C ASN A 891 7.91 102.90 -14.85
N GLY A 892 7.03 102.24 -15.61
CA GLY A 892 7.27 100.94 -16.23
C GLY A 892 6.91 99.75 -15.33
N VAL A 893 6.47 99.99 -14.09
CA VAL A 893 6.06 98.91 -13.18
C VAL A 893 4.66 98.43 -13.54
N LYS A 894 4.52 97.12 -13.75
CA LYS A 894 3.25 96.44 -14.04
C LYS A 894 2.90 95.52 -12.88
N HIS A 895 1.70 95.66 -12.35
CA HIS A 895 1.14 94.77 -11.33
C HIS A 895 0.00 93.97 -11.92
N GLU A 896 0.13 92.66 -11.88
CA GLU A 896 -0.93 91.74 -12.25
C GLU A 896 -1.76 91.42 -11.00
N ILE A 897 -3.06 91.65 -11.09
CA ILE A 897 -4.01 91.53 -10.00
C ILE A 897 -5.01 90.44 -10.41
N PRO A 898 -4.82 89.21 -9.90
CA PRO A 898 -5.75 88.12 -10.19
C PRO A 898 -7.09 88.35 -9.51
N VAL A 899 -8.17 87.98 -10.19
CA VAL A 899 -9.55 87.98 -9.67
C VAL A 899 -9.93 86.54 -9.33
N PRO A 900 -10.72 86.23 -8.28
CA PRO A 900 -10.84 84.87 -7.76
C PRO A 900 -11.40 83.86 -8.77
N GLY A 901 -10.56 82.88 -9.09
CA GLY A 901 -10.83 81.70 -9.92
C GLY A 901 -9.59 80.80 -10.00
N GLU A 902 -8.41 81.38 -9.80
CA GLU A 902 -7.11 80.68 -9.84
C GLU A 902 -6.51 80.31 -8.47
N TYR A 903 -7.22 80.55 -7.35
CA TYR A 903 -6.77 80.12 -6.03
C TYR A 903 -7.39 78.75 -5.67
N ARG A 904 -6.55 77.74 -5.40
CA ARG A 904 -6.98 76.39 -4.99
C ARG A 904 -7.75 76.35 -3.66
N ASP A 905 -7.59 77.36 -2.81
CA ASP A 905 -8.18 77.45 -1.48
C ASP A 905 -8.61 78.90 -1.17
N ALA A 906 -9.85 79.07 -0.67
CA ALA A 906 -10.48 80.36 -0.41
C ALA A 906 -9.77 81.19 0.68
N ALA A 907 -9.10 80.53 1.64
CA ALA A 907 -8.35 81.20 2.70
C ALA A 907 -7.14 82.01 2.17
N ASN A 908 -6.52 81.56 1.07
CA ASN A 908 -5.38 82.25 0.45
C ASN A 908 -5.73 83.57 -0.24
N GLY A 909 -6.98 83.69 -0.71
CA GLY A 909 -7.46 84.93 -1.32
C GLY A 909 -7.55 86.08 -0.31
N ALA A 910 -7.84 85.77 0.97
CA ALA A 910 -7.95 86.77 2.02
C ALA A 910 -6.60 87.44 2.33
N LEU A 911 -5.52 86.67 2.44
CA LEU A 911 -4.16 87.19 2.69
C LEU A 911 -3.58 87.94 1.47
N ALA A 912 -3.85 87.45 0.25
CA ALA A 912 -3.44 88.16 -0.98
C ALA A 912 -4.12 89.53 -1.12
N ASN A 913 -5.41 89.64 -0.75
CA ASN A 913 -6.16 90.90 -0.74
C ASN A 913 -5.66 91.90 0.31
N GLN A 914 -4.92 91.46 1.32
CA GLN A 914 -4.24 92.29 2.31
C GLN A 914 -2.82 92.70 1.89
N GLY A 915 -2.47 92.54 0.61
CA GLY A 915 -1.23 93.07 0.03
C GLY A 915 0.03 92.21 0.24
N PHE A 916 -0.12 90.96 0.71
CA PHE A 916 0.97 89.98 0.78
C PHE A 916 1.21 89.31 -0.59
N GLN A 917 1.91 90.02 -1.47
CA GLN A 917 2.31 89.55 -2.81
C GLN A 917 3.78 89.07 -2.78
N PHE A 918 4.08 87.92 -3.38
CA PHE A 918 5.46 87.39 -3.44
C PHE A 918 6.16 87.80 -4.75
N LEU A 919 7.47 88.02 -4.69
CA LEU A 919 8.32 88.36 -5.85
C LEU A 919 8.88 87.08 -6.46
N GLU A 920 8.50 86.71 -7.69
CA GLU A 920 9.12 85.57 -8.39
C GLU A 920 10.54 85.97 -8.85
N SER A 921 11.57 85.45 -8.17
CA SER A 921 12.96 85.54 -8.63
C SER A 921 13.48 84.16 -9.08
N SER A 922 13.70 84.07 -10.39
CA SER A 922 14.46 83.06 -11.17
C SER A 922 13.85 81.67 -11.44
N PRO A 923 14.14 81.07 -12.63
CA PRO A 923 13.46 79.87 -13.15
C PRO A 923 14.16 78.54 -12.83
N ASP A 924 15.14 78.49 -11.91
CA ASP A 924 16.05 77.35 -11.75
C ASP A 924 15.97 76.64 -10.37
N ASP A 925 14.77 76.41 -9.82
CA ASP A 925 14.61 75.47 -8.70
C ASP A 925 13.30 74.66 -8.82
N GLU A 926 13.44 73.34 -9.02
CA GLU A 926 12.36 72.37 -9.22
C GLU A 926 11.58 72.00 -7.94
N VAL A 927 11.64 72.82 -6.89
CA VAL A 927 10.88 72.61 -5.64
C VAL A 927 10.31 73.93 -5.14
N ALA A 928 9.40 74.53 -5.91
CA ALA A 928 8.67 75.72 -5.45
C ALA A 928 7.55 75.31 -4.47
N PRO A 929 7.61 75.72 -3.18
CA PRO A 929 6.57 75.42 -2.21
C PRO A 929 5.26 76.12 -2.57
N ASP A 930 4.14 75.49 -2.18
CA ASP A 930 2.78 76.00 -2.45
C ASP A 930 2.65 77.48 -2.03
N ARG A 931 2.26 78.32 -3.00
CA ARG A 931 2.03 79.77 -2.88
C ARG A 931 1.14 80.13 -1.68
N ALA A 932 0.33 79.18 -1.21
CA ALA A 932 -0.49 79.26 -0.01
C ALA A 932 0.30 79.42 1.29
N VAL A 933 1.31 78.56 1.48
CA VAL A 933 2.02 78.39 2.75
C VAL A 933 2.90 79.61 3.06
N HIS A 934 3.51 80.20 2.03
CA HIS A 934 4.36 81.37 2.18
C HIS A 934 3.58 82.61 2.65
N ARG A 935 2.33 82.80 2.18
CA ARG A 935 1.49 83.95 2.59
C ARG A 935 1.02 83.83 4.03
N GLN A 936 0.67 82.62 4.46
CA GLN A 936 0.29 82.33 5.84
C GLN A 936 1.47 82.58 6.79
N GLN A 937 2.66 82.05 6.48
CA GLN A 937 3.87 82.25 7.30
C GLN A 937 4.25 83.73 7.46
N TYR A 938 4.13 84.54 6.40
CA TYR A 938 4.47 85.97 6.47
C TYR A 938 3.44 86.77 7.28
N ASN A 939 2.15 86.41 7.20
CA ASN A 939 1.11 87.00 8.03
C ASN A 939 1.28 86.65 9.52
N ASP A 940 1.59 85.39 9.83
CA ASP A 940 1.82 84.92 11.20
C ASP A 940 3.04 85.62 11.84
N LEU A 941 4.04 86.02 11.03
CA LEU A 941 5.23 86.76 11.47
C LEU A 941 4.95 88.23 11.85
N LEU A 942 3.92 88.84 11.25
CA LEU A 942 3.56 90.24 11.46
C LEU A 942 2.41 90.43 12.47
N ASN A 943 1.59 89.40 12.67
CA ASN A 943 0.44 89.41 13.58
C ASN A 943 0.45 88.17 14.51
N PRO A 944 1.39 88.07 15.47
CA PRO A 944 1.41 86.96 16.42
C PRO A 944 0.18 87.00 17.35
N SER A 945 -0.59 85.91 17.45
CA SER A 945 -1.71 85.82 18.40
C SER A 945 -1.22 85.56 19.82
N SER A 946 -1.85 86.22 20.79
CA SER A 946 -1.50 86.25 22.22
C SER A 946 -1.89 85.00 23.04
N ASP A 947 -1.95 83.84 22.40
CA ASP A 947 -2.03 82.53 23.07
C ASP A 947 -1.00 81.59 22.41
N ALA A 948 0.27 81.97 22.62
CA ALA A 948 1.39 81.06 22.75
C ALA A 948 1.59 80.73 24.24
#